data_AF-A0A660ULX7-F1
#
_entry.id   AF-A0A660ULX7-F1
#
_cell.length_a   1.000
_cell.length_b   1.000
_cell.length_c   1.000
_cell.angle_alpha   90.00
_cell.angle_beta   90.00
_cell.angle_gamma   90.00
#
_symmetry.space_group_name_H-M   'P 1'
#
loop_
_entity.id
_entity.type
_entity.pdbx_description
1 polymer ?
#
loop_
_entity_poly.entity_id
_entity_poly.type
_entity_poly.pdbx_seq_one_letter_code
_entity_poly.pdbx_strand_id
1 'polypeptide(L)'
;MLLVVIIAGMVIFAVLQFRKSAVVDVRPEVLNVSTSGATIAWLSETAYKGRVFYLPAGSNVKPLEAMDTFGPSSQHEVIITGLKPSTRYTYWIGKSEGRFQFQTQPAPAGPFSFLIVAGNPGERIVSLVSSEVPDFIISLSEVDQQSDCFSQVRPYIPIYGLGSVDSPFLRAMGEESSTGPWKLDWGGLRLIFAYKSEEITTMLDARAAHTLGVISSTIKIAKETIGQTKLHSILVAHNKQVPDKPVAFVAVVGEREESVEIDGIKYFGISGGGEKAAEVDSSAVRVDVDVESVRAVFVDDGREVVLKSPPLKEKRTCAECRRLADKGAYEDSIKAYKDFIESHQGHFQISDAYFAIASIYDEKLFKFAEALQWYNRLLDKYPTGALVPLAKQRVKYLSTYSDYNYEPLVQFDRIRKIEFARKKHIAEERDKLLARVESIIKKYPLSKLAPSMQYWLANQYRQSDTDKAVEAYQRLRDAYPNSPFAQEILIEIGETYYDAGRFHQAMEVYTKALAELPAHRETIKAQIARSARNIRRDKIALLCWGILVVITGVTILVKPVGIDISKIKRIIVAFVVLEIILLFGAWLVREQFTSAGEMFLLTTFFSAAAGISSLISITFGKKVFVKADSVLPAVIGNMTGMIFLVTAIYLTIYHVNVHYLIVVG
;
A
#
# COMPACT_ATOMS: atom_id res chain seq x y z
N MET A 1 -21.24 -3.82 -47.93
CA MET A 1 -21.17 -4.78 -46.79
C MET A 1 -20.05 -4.43 -45.82
N LEU A 2 -18.79 -4.28 -46.26
CA LEU A 2 -17.67 -3.85 -45.42
C LEU A 2 -17.92 -2.50 -44.72
N LEU A 3 -18.48 -1.52 -45.44
CA LEU A 3 -18.83 -0.20 -44.88
C LEU A 3 -19.91 -0.30 -43.79
N VAL A 4 -20.87 -1.22 -43.92
CA VAL A 4 -21.95 -1.43 -42.94
C VAL A 4 -21.41 -2.15 -41.70
N VAL A 5 -20.45 -3.07 -41.87
CA VAL A 5 -19.75 -3.73 -40.75
C VAL A 5 -18.80 -2.75 -40.05
N ILE A 6 -18.18 -1.82 -40.77
CA ILE A 6 -17.36 -0.76 -40.20
C ILE A 6 -18.24 0.25 -39.44
N ILE A 7 -19.39 0.63 -39.98
CA ILE A 7 -20.33 1.53 -39.30
C ILE A 7 -20.97 0.84 -38.09
N ALA A 8 -21.40 -0.42 -38.20
CA ALA A 8 -21.91 -1.20 -37.07
C ALA A 8 -20.82 -1.45 -36.02
N GLY A 9 -19.58 -1.71 -36.45
CA GLY A 9 -18.41 -1.85 -35.59
C GLY A 9 -18.03 -0.54 -34.90
N MET A 10 -18.14 0.62 -35.57
CA MET A 10 -17.93 1.94 -35.00
C MET A 10 -19.04 2.35 -34.05
N VAL A 11 -20.30 1.99 -34.34
CA VAL A 11 -21.44 2.21 -33.44
C VAL A 11 -21.34 1.30 -32.22
N ILE A 12 -20.97 0.03 -32.37
CA ILE A 12 -20.72 -0.89 -31.26
C ILE A 12 -19.47 -0.45 -30.46
N PHE A 13 -18.41 0.01 -31.12
CA PHE A 13 -17.22 0.54 -30.48
C PHE A 13 -17.51 1.86 -29.75
N ALA A 14 -18.36 2.74 -30.30
CA ALA A 14 -18.83 3.94 -29.63
C ALA A 14 -19.72 3.57 -28.42
N VAL A 15 -20.65 2.63 -28.57
CA VAL A 15 -21.52 2.14 -27.48
C VAL A 15 -20.71 1.41 -26.38
N LEU A 16 -19.61 0.74 -26.74
CA LEU A 16 -18.68 0.09 -25.80
C LEU A 16 -17.71 1.09 -25.15
N GLN A 17 -17.28 2.14 -25.86
CA GLN A 17 -16.54 3.29 -25.31
C GLN A 17 -17.39 4.04 -24.28
N PHE A 18 -18.71 4.20 -24.53
CA PHE A 18 -19.66 4.73 -23.56
C PHE A 18 -19.99 3.78 -22.38
N ARG A 19 -19.42 2.56 -22.36
CA ARG A 19 -19.56 1.58 -21.27
C ARG A 19 -18.29 1.26 -20.50
N LYS A 20 -17.14 1.88 -20.84
CA LYS A 20 -16.13 2.09 -19.82
C LYS A 20 -16.64 3.22 -18.94
N SER A 21 -17.08 2.88 -17.73
CA SER A 21 -17.10 3.89 -16.67
C SER A 21 -15.70 4.52 -16.70
N ALA A 22 -15.61 5.82 -16.98
CA ALA A 22 -14.36 6.53 -16.73
C ALA A 22 -13.92 6.10 -15.33
N VAL A 23 -12.74 5.48 -15.21
CA VAL A 23 -12.11 5.34 -13.91
C VAL A 23 -11.79 6.78 -13.56
N VAL A 24 -12.72 7.41 -12.85
CA VAL A 24 -12.56 8.79 -12.41
C VAL A 24 -11.38 8.73 -11.45
N ASP A 25 -10.26 9.35 -11.82
CA ASP A 25 -9.14 9.62 -10.92
C ASP A 25 -9.64 10.63 -9.89
N VAL A 26 -10.43 10.13 -8.93
CA VAL A 26 -10.97 10.96 -7.85
C VAL A 26 -9.81 11.27 -6.93
N ARG A 27 -9.50 12.55 -6.77
CA ARG A 27 -8.53 13.06 -5.82
C ARG A 27 -9.26 13.62 -4.61
N PRO A 28 -9.46 12.81 -3.55
CA PRO A 28 -10.14 13.30 -2.36
C PRO A 28 -9.22 14.07 -1.44
N GLU A 29 -9.86 14.86 -0.59
CA GLU A 29 -9.25 15.56 0.53
C GLU A 29 -9.94 15.12 1.81
N VAL A 30 -9.16 14.86 2.86
CA VAL A 30 -9.65 14.73 4.23
C VAL A 30 -9.74 16.13 4.82
N LEU A 31 -10.93 16.73 4.86
CA LEU A 31 -11.11 18.12 5.33
C LEU A 31 -10.95 18.24 6.84
N ASN A 32 -11.58 17.32 7.57
CA ASN A 32 -11.56 17.35 9.02
C ASN A 32 -11.76 15.96 9.59
N VAL A 33 -11.21 15.72 10.78
CA VAL A 33 -11.35 14.48 11.50
C VAL A 33 -11.62 14.77 12.97
N SER A 34 -12.49 13.97 13.59
CA SER A 34 -12.84 14.01 15.00
C SER A 34 -12.62 12.64 15.65
N THR A 35 -12.93 12.51 16.93
CA THR A 35 -12.86 11.22 17.65
C THR A 35 -13.89 10.19 17.14
N SER A 36 -14.95 10.65 16.49
CA SER A 36 -16.08 9.80 16.06
C SER A 36 -16.54 10.02 14.62
N GLY A 37 -15.79 10.76 13.82
CA GLY A 37 -16.19 11.09 12.45
C GLY A 37 -15.09 11.74 11.63
N ALA A 38 -15.31 11.81 10.33
CA ALA A 38 -14.40 12.46 9.38
C ALA A 38 -15.20 13.03 8.20
N THR A 39 -14.70 14.11 7.60
CA THR A 39 -15.27 14.74 6.41
C THR A 39 -14.35 14.51 5.23
N ILE A 40 -14.86 13.84 4.19
CA ILE A 40 -14.15 13.56 2.95
C ILE A 40 -14.77 14.39 1.83
N ALA A 41 -13.96 15.16 1.10
CA ALA A 41 -14.44 15.99 0.01
C ALA A 41 -13.68 15.78 -1.29
N TRP A 42 -14.34 16.01 -2.42
CA TRP A 42 -13.73 15.97 -3.76
C TRP A 42 -14.60 16.69 -4.79
N LEU A 43 -13.99 17.06 -5.92
CA LEU A 43 -14.69 17.60 -7.09
C LEU A 43 -14.86 16.51 -8.16
N SER A 44 -15.91 16.60 -8.96
CA SER A 44 -16.11 15.75 -10.13
C SER A 44 -16.63 16.50 -11.34
N GLU A 45 -16.31 16.02 -12.54
CA GLU A 45 -16.75 16.63 -13.79
C GLU A 45 -18.27 16.58 -13.99
N THR A 46 -18.90 15.49 -13.56
CA THR A 46 -20.35 15.28 -13.69
C THR A 46 -21.02 15.30 -12.32
N ALA A 47 -22.25 15.81 -12.23
CA ALA A 47 -23.02 15.77 -10.99
C ALA A 47 -23.53 14.35 -10.68
N TYR A 48 -23.25 13.85 -9.47
CA TYR A 48 -23.80 12.58 -8.97
C TYR A 48 -23.92 12.61 -7.45
N LYS A 49 -24.50 11.58 -6.85
CA LYS A 49 -24.56 11.46 -5.39
C LYS A 49 -23.27 10.85 -4.85
N GLY A 50 -22.46 11.66 -4.17
CA GLY A 50 -21.20 11.24 -3.57
C GLY A 50 -21.38 10.09 -2.59
N ARG A 51 -20.47 9.10 -2.65
CA ARG A 51 -20.53 7.91 -1.80
C ARG A 51 -19.13 7.48 -1.38
N VAL A 52 -18.92 7.38 -0.08
CA VAL A 52 -17.67 6.92 0.54
C VAL A 52 -17.92 5.59 1.23
N PHE A 53 -17.12 4.59 0.88
CA PHE A 53 -17.06 3.33 1.60
C PHE A 53 -15.86 3.34 2.54
N TYR A 54 -16.00 2.78 3.73
CA TYR A 54 -14.93 2.79 4.74
C TYR A 54 -14.96 1.57 5.67
N LEU A 55 -13.80 1.22 6.21
CA LEU A 55 -13.64 0.17 7.24
C LEU A 55 -12.36 0.39 8.06
N PRO A 56 -12.28 -0.10 9.30
CA PRO A 56 -11.03 -0.08 10.06
C PRO A 56 -9.90 -0.76 9.28
N ALA A 57 -8.76 -0.08 9.13
CA ALA A 57 -7.65 -0.55 8.32
C ALA A 57 -7.15 -1.93 8.77
N GLY A 58 -6.92 -2.83 7.80
CA GLY A 58 -6.51 -4.21 8.08
C GLY A 58 -7.60 -5.13 8.65
N SER A 59 -8.86 -4.66 8.71
CA SER A 59 -9.99 -5.50 9.12
C SER A 59 -10.65 -6.21 7.93
N ASN A 60 -11.20 -7.39 8.18
CA ASN A 60 -12.00 -8.16 7.21
C ASN A 60 -13.51 -7.92 7.38
N VAL A 61 -13.89 -6.80 8.00
CA VAL A 61 -15.30 -6.45 8.25
C VAL A 61 -15.92 -5.93 6.95
N LYS A 62 -17.23 -6.16 6.77
CA LYS A 62 -17.95 -5.59 5.64
C LYS A 62 -17.82 -4.06 5.64
N PRO A 63 -17.50 -3.42 4.50
CA PRO A 63 -17.38 -1.98 4.42
C PRO A 63 -18.69 -1.30 4.80
N LEU A 64 -18.60 -0.23 5.59
CA LEU A 64 -19.70 0.70 5.84
C LEU A 64 -19.75 1.74 4.72
N GLU A 65 -20.88 2.41 4.59
CA GLU A 65 -21.14 3.42 3.56
C GLU A 65 -21.61 4.73 4.20
N ALA A 66 -21.07 5.85 3.73
CA ALA A 66 -21.56 7.19 3.96
C ALA A 66 -21.86 7.84 2.61
N MET A 67 -22.89 8.69 2.57
CA MET A 67 -23.33 9.35 1.35
C MET A 67 -23.41 10.86 1.59
N ASP A 68 -23.30 11.60 0.49
CA ASP A 68 -23.58 13.03 0.48
C ASP A 68 -24.99 13.30 1.01
N THR A 69 -25.10 14.33 1.84
CA THR A 69 -26.35 14.80 2.44
C THR A 69 -27.28 15.46 1.42
N PHE A 70 -26.74 15.99 0.32
CA PHE A 70 -27.50 16.73 -0.69
C PHE A 70 -27.72 15.92 -1.98
N GLY A 71 -28.51 16.47 -2.91
CA GLY A 71 -28.81 15.85 -4.21
C GLY A 71 -27.56 15.67 -5.10
N PRO A 72 -27.72 15.19 -6.35
CA PRO A 72 -26.58 15.06 -7.27
C PRO A 72 -25.80 16.38 -7.39
N SER A 73 -24.49 16.33 -7.12
CA SER A 73 -23.60 17.48 -7.10
C SER A 73 -22.27 17.15 -7.80
N SER A 74 -21.59 18.14 -8.35
CA SER A 74 -20.18 18.05 -8.80
C SER A 74 -19.19 18.38 -7.67
N GLN A 75 -19.70 18.84 -6.53
CA GLN A 75 -18.98 19.18 -5.32
C GLN A 75 -19.47 18.24 -4.23
N HIS A 76 -18.62 17.29 -3.82
CA HIS A 76 -19.02 16.24 -2.89
C HIS A 76 -18.38 16.50 -1.53
N GLU A 77 -19.21 16.53 -0.49
CA GLU A 77 -18.77 16.56 0.89
C GLU A 77 -19.50 15.46 1.67
N VAL A 78 -18.76 14.44 2.10
CA VAL A 78 -19.33 13.27 2.77
C VAL A 78 -18.86 13.19 4.20
N ILE A 79 -19.81 13.28 5.13
CA ILE A 79 -19.57 13.19 6.56
C ILE A 79 -19.74 11.74 7.02
N ILE A 80 -18.66 11.17 7.53
CA ILE A 80 -18.61 9.86 8.15
C ILE A 80 -18.80 10.03 9.66
N THR A 81 -19.68 9.23 10.28
CA THR A 81 -19.96 9.26 11.72
C THR A 81 -19.86 7.87 12.34
N GLY A 82 -19.84 7.79 13.67
CA GLY A 82 -19.76 6.52 14.41
C GLY A 82 -18.37 5.86 14.37
N LEU A 83 -17.32 6.62 14.07
CA LEU A 83 -15.95 6.12 14.09
C LEU A 83 -15.44 5.95 15.53
N LYS A 84 -14.36 5.17 15.69
CA LYS A 84 -13.65 5.01 16.96
C LYS A 84 -12.47 5.97 17.02
N PRO A 85 -12.09 6.52 18.19
CA PRO A 85 -10.91 7.37 18.33
C PRO A 85 -9.61 6.57 18.10
N SER A 86 -8.52 7.26 17.77
CA SER A 86 -7.19 6.67 17.52
C SER A 86 -7.20 5.46 16.58
N THR A 87 -8.08 5.46 15.58
CA THR A 87 -8.32 4.31 14.70
C THR A 87 -8.07 4.73 13.26
N ARG A 88 -7.26 3.94 12.56
CA ARG A 88 -7.02 4.13 11.13
C ARG A 88 -8.15 3.48 10.34
N TYR A 89 -8.68 4.21 9.37
CA TYR A 89 -9.71 3.73 8.44
C TYR A 89 -9.16 3.71 7.03
N THR A 90 -9.49 2.65 6.28
CA THR A 90 -9.32 2.61 4.82
C THR A 90 -10.63 3.02 4.17
N TYR A 91 -10.59 3.92 3.19
CA TYR A 91 -11.77 4.41 2.48
C TYR A 91 -11.56 4.49 0.97
N TRP A 92 -12.67 4.51 0.22
CA TRP A 92 -12.70 4.72 -1.23
C TRP A 92 -14.03 5.32 -1.67
N ILE A 93 -14.03 5.93 -2.86
CA ILE A 93 -15.16 6.68 -3.38
C ILE A 93 -15.85 5.90 -4.49
N GLY A 94 -17.13 5.61 -4.31
CA GLY A 94 -17.95 4.91 -5.30
C GLY A 94 -17.29 3.61 -5.81
N LYS A 95 -17.01 3.58 -7.11
CA LYS A 95 -16.34 2.45 -7.79
C LYS A 95 -14.85 2.70 -8.07
N SER A 96 -14.26 3.75 -7.49
CA SER A 96 -12.83 4.05 -7.67
C SER A 96 -11.96 2.90 -7.14
N GLU A 97 -10.88 2.60 -7.87
CA GLU A 97 -9.84 1.67 -7.43
C GLU A 97 -8.94 2.28 -6.34
N GLY A 98 -8.91 3.61 -6.21
CA GLY A 98 -8.17 4.32 -5.19
C GLY A 98 -8.55 3.83 -3.79
N ARG A 99 -7.54 3.52 -2.97
CA ARG A 99 -7.69 3.16 -1.56
C ARG A 99 -6.86 4.14 -0.75
N PHE A 100 -7.54 4.91 0.07
CA PHE A 100 -6.96 5.96 0.88
C PHE A 100 -7.12 5.61 2.36
N GLN A 101 -6.36 6.28 3.23
CA GLN A 101 -6.43 6.01 4.67
C GLN A 101 -6.34 7.30 5.48
N PHE A 102 -7.18 7.45 6.49
CA PHE A 102 -7.05 8.53 7.49
C PHE A 102 -7.07 7.95 8.90
N GLN A 103 -6.63 8.74 9.88
CA GLN A 103 -6.63 8.38 11.29
C GLN A 103 -7.56 9.31 12.06
N THR A 104 -8.45 8.73 12.89
CA THR A 104 -9.31 9.51 13.78
C THR A 104 -8.54 10.14 14.92
N GLN A 105 -9.03 11.29 15.40
CA GLN A 105 -8.40 11.98 16.54
C GLN A 105 -8.26 11.05 17.74
N PRO A 106 -7.19 11.22 18.55
CA PRO A 106 -7.09 10.50 19.81
C PRO A 106 -8.14 10.98 20.80
N ALA A 107 -8.40 10.15 21.81
CA ALA A 107 -9.11 10.63 23.00
C ALA A 107 -8.34 11.81 23.64
N PRO A 108 -8.97 12.66 24.46
CA PRO A 108 -8.29 13.84 25.01
C PRO A 108 -7.01 13.57 25.82
N ALA A 109 -6.85 12.34 26.34
CA ALA A 109 -5.65 11.91 27.05
C ALA A 109 -4.67 11.07 26.19
N GLY A 110 -4.95 10.91 24.89
CA GLY A 110 -4.13 10.13 23.98
C GLY A 110 -3.02 10.99 23.36
N PRO A 111 -1.79 10.46 23.22
CA PRO A 111 -0.69 11.17 22.58
C PRO A 111 -0.88 11.23 21.07
N PHE A 112 -0.33 12.26 20.45
CA PHE A 112 -0.26 12.41 18.99
C PHE A 112 0.88 13.36 18.60
N SER A 113 1.18 13.42 17.30
CA SER A 113 2.10 14.40 16.74
C SER A 113 1.45 15.15 15.58
N PHE A 114 1.88 16.37 15.31
CA PHE A 114 1.50 17.10 14.10
C PHE A 114 2.71 17.80 13.49
N LEU A 115 2.66 18.09 12.20
CA LEU A 115 3.72 18.82 11.52
C LEU A 115 3.32 20.29 11.33
N ILE A 116 4.25 21.19 11.60
CA ILE A 116 4.19 22.58 11.14
C ILE A 116 5.18 22.72 9.99
N VAL A 117 4.70 23.18 8.83
CA VAL A 117 5.50 23.33 7.62
C VAL A 117 5.50 24.79 7.20
N ALA A 118 6.69 25.35 7.02
CA ALA A 118 6.89 26.67 6.44
C ALA A 118 7.68 26.56 5.12
N GLY A 119 7.34 27.40 4.14
CA GLY A 119 7.88 27.30 2.78
C GLY A 119 7.17 26.25 1.93
N ASN A 120 7.78 25.89 0.79
CA ASN A 120 7.22 24.90 -0.13
C ASN A 120 7.98 23.57 0.01
N PRO A 121 7.38 22.54 0.62
CA PRO A 121 8.06 21.25 0.78
C PRO A 121 8.19 20.47 -0.53
N GLY A 122 7.46 20.81 -1.59
CA GLY A 122 7.46 20.06 -2.84
C GLY A 122 7.26 18.56 -2.61
N GLU A 123 8.08 17.71 -3.26
CA GLU A 123 8.02 16.26 -3.10
C GLU A 123 8.46 15.77 -1.71
N ARG A 124 9.19 16.59 -0.94
CA ARG A 124 9.68 16.24 0.40
C ARG A 124 8.51 15.93 1.35
N ILE A 125 7.32 16.48 1.10
CA ILE A 125 6.16 16.31 1.97
C ILE A 125 5.77 14.83 2.17
N VAL A 126 5.90 14.01 1.13
CA VAL A 126 5.58 12.57 1.19
C VAL A 126 6.54 11.87 2.15
N SER A 127 7.83 12.23 2.08
CA SER A 127 8.86 11.69 2.99
C SER A 127 8.63 12.14 4.44
N LEU A 128 8.26 13.41 4.65
CA LEU A 128 7.98 13.97 5.98
C LEU A 128 6.78 13.28 6.63
N VAL A 129 5.67 13.12 5.91
CA VAL A 129 4.48 12.44 6.44
C VAL A 129 4.76 10.96 6.71
N SER A 130 5.55 10.30 5.87
CA SER A 130 5.88 8.88 6.04
C SER A 130 6.85 8.62 7.20
N SER A 131 7.78 9.55 7.47
CA SER A 131 8.78 9.43 8.53
C SER A 131 8.27 9.89 9.89
N GLU A 132 7.61 11.04 9.93
CA GLU A 132 7.17 11.68 11.18
C GLU A 132 5.76 11.24 11.61
N VAL A 133 5.00 10.63 10.70
CA VAL A 133 3.64 10.07 10.92
C VAL A 133 2.71 11.04 11.68
N PRO A 134 2.54 12.28 11.20
CA PRO A 134 1.67 13.25 11.87
C PRO A 134 0.18 12.88 11.74
N ASP A 135 -0.60 13.34 12.71
CA ASP A 135 -2.06 13.29 12.70
C ASP A 135 -2.68 14.36 11.80
N PHE A 136 -2.04 15.54 11.71
CA PHE A 136 -2.41 16.64 10.82
C PHE A 136 -1.22 17.53 10.47
N ILE A 137 -1.39 18.40 9.47
CA ILE A 137 -0.38 19.37 9.04
C ILE A 137 -0.91 20.79 9.23
N ILE A 138 -0.03 21.67 9.71
CA ILE A 138 -0.23 23.12 9.70
C ILE A 138 0.66 23.72 8.62
N SER A 139 0.04 24.31 7.60
CA SER A 139 0.74 25.07 6.57
C SER A 139 0.85 26.54 6.99
N LEU A 140 2.08 27.04 7.09
CA LEU A 140 2.36 28.46 7.36
C LEU A 140 2.59 29.28 6.09
N SER A 141 2.60 28.63 4.92
CA SER A 141 2.78 29.28 3.62
C SER A 141 1.44 29.77 3.06
N GLU A 142 1.42 30.97 2.50
CA GLU A 142 0.32 31.40 1.64
C GLU A 142 0.31 30.51 0.40
N VAL A 143 -0.79 29.76 0.20
CA VAL A 143 -0.89 28.83 -0.92
C VAL A 143 -1.03 29.63 -2.21
N ASP A 144 0.01 29.65 -3.02
CA ASP A 144 -0.08 30.12 -4.41
C ASP A 144 -1.08 29.23 -5.17
N GLN A 145 -2.04 29.85 -5.84
CA GLN A 145 -3.11 29.17 -6.55
C GLN A 145 -2.61 28.28 -7.70
N GLN A 146 -1.34 28.43 -8.11
CA GLN A 146 -0.77 27.68 -9.24
C GLN A 146 -0.22 26.28 -8.90
N SER A 147 0.09 25.94 -7.64
CA SER A 147 0.55 24.58 -7.29
C SER A 147 0.22 24.17 -5.85
N ASP A 148 -0.60 23.13 -5.69
CA ASP A 148 -0.86 22.51 -4.40
C ASP A 148 0.23 21.49 -4.03
N CYS A 149 1.20 21.95 -3.23
CA CYS A 149 2.33 21.12 -2.77
C CYS A 149 1.91 19.96 -1.85
N PHE A 150 0.68 19.96 -1.33
CA PHE A 150 0.17 18.90 -0.47
C PHE A 150 -0.73 17.88 -1.19
N SER A 151 -0.94 18.02 -2.50
CA SER A 151 -1.87 17.21 -3.28
C SER A 151 -1.72 15.70 -3.09
N GLN A 152 -0.49 15.21 -2.86
CA GLN A 152 -0.20 13.78 -2.64
C GLN A 152 -0.61 13.27 -1.25
N VAL A 153 -0.71 14.15 -0.24
CA VAL A 153 -0.97 13.77 1.15
C VAL A 153 -2.38 14.11 1.62
N ARG A 154 -3.09 15.04 0.97
CA ARG A 154 -4.50 15.39 1.27
C ARG A 154 -5.49 14.22 1.35
N PRO A 155 -5.34 13.12 0.57
CA PRO A 155 -6.18 11.93 0.75
C PRO A 155 -5.97 11.19 2.07
N TYR A 156 -4.94 11.55 2.85
CA TYR A 156 -4.53 10.81 4.04
C TYR A 156 -4.55 11.63 5.33
N ILE A 157 -4.29 12.93 5.22
CA ILE A 157 -4.06 13.80 6.37
C ILE A 157 -4.75 15.16 6.17
N PRO A 158 -5.47 15.68 7.19
CA PRO A 158 -6.03 17.02 7.12
C PRO A 158 -4.95 18.09 7.23
N ILE A 159 -5.19 19.20 6.53
CA ILE A 159 -4.25 20.31 6.41
C ILE A 159 -4.96 21.59 6.83
N TYR A 160 -4.33 22.30 7.76
CA TYR A 160 -4.86 23.52 8.34
C TYR A 160 -3.96 24.68 7.97
N GLY A 161 -4.54 25.76 7.45
CA GLY A 161 -3.85 27.00 7.16
C GLY A 161 -3.94 27.99 8.33
N LEU A 162 -3.53 29.23 8.09
CA LEU A 162 -3.53 30.26 9.14
C LEU A 162 -4.92 30.81 9.48
N GLY A 163 -5.92 30.68 8.60
CA GLY A 163 -7.28 31.22 8.81
C GLY A 163 -8.41 30.19 8.82
N SER A 164 -8.18 28.99 8.30
CA SER A 164 -9.17 27.90 8.22
C SER A 164 -8.49 26.59 7.80
N VAL A 165 -9.30 25.55 7.54
CA VAL A 165 -8.87 24.35 6.81
C VAL A 165 -8.28 24.77 5.46
N ASP A 166 -7.03 24.38 5.17
CA ASP A 166 -6.44 24.59 3.86
C ASP A 166 -6.99 23.52 2.92
N SER A 167 -7.87 23.92 1.99
CA SER A 167 -8.48 23.01 1.03
C SER A 167 -8.66 23.66 -0.34
N PRO A 168 -8.12 23.05 -1.42
CA PRO A 168 -8.51 23.37 -2.79
C PRO A 168 -10.02 23.20 -3.02
N PHE A 169 -10.65 22.16 -2.45
CA PHE A 169 -12.09 21.98 -2.50
C PHE A 169 -12.87 23.18 -1.94
N LEU A 170 -12.60 23.62 -0.71
CA LEU A 170 -13.31 24.76 -0.11
C LEU A 170 -13.07 26.07 -0.87
N ARG A 171 -11.86 26.28 -1.40
CA ARG A 171 -11.56 27.42 -2.28
C ARG A 171 -12.38 27.38 -3.57
N ALA A 172 -12.56 26.20 -4.16
CA ALA A 172 -13.42 26.02 -5.33
C ALA A 172 -14.91 26.25 -5.02
N MET A 173 -15.33 26.09 -3.76
CA MET A 173 -16.68 26.46 -3.28
C MET A 173 -16.86 27.97 -3.08
N GLY A 174 -15.79 28.76 -3.16
CA GLY A 174 -15.81 30.19 -2.84
C GLY A 174 -15.83 30.47 -1.33
N GLU A 175 -15.47 29.50 -0.50
CA GLU A 175 -15.27 29.74 0.93
C GLU A 175 -13.94 30.46 1.14
N GLU A 176 -14.01 31.75 1.51
CA GLU A 176 -12.83 32.56 1.81
C GLU A 176 -12.25 32.21 3.19
N SER A 177 -10.92 32.27 3.30
CA SER A 177 -10.21 32.15 4.58
C SER A 177 -10.67 33.25 5.53
N SER A 178 -11.07 32.89 6.76
CA SER A 178 -11.36 33.86 7.80
C SER A 178 -10.13 34.75 8.06
N THR A 179 -10.37 36.05 8.19
CA THR A 179 -9.34 37.05 8.55
C THR A 179 -9.24 37.25 10.07
N GLY A 180 -10.14 36.65 10.84
CA GLY A 180 -10.16 36.70 12.30
C GLY A 180 -9.40 35.55 12.95
N PRO A 181 -9.16 35.62 14.27
CA PRO A 181 -8.56 34.50 14.99
C PRO A 181 -9.44 33.26 14.88
N TRP A 182 -8.83 32.08 14.86
CA TRP A 182 -9.56 30.81 14.90
C TRP A 182 -8.80 29.77 15.72
N LYS A 183 -9.47 28.67 16.08
CA LYS A 183 -8.91 27.63 16.93
C LYS A 183 -9.11 26.23 16.35
N LEU A 184 -8.11 25.39 16.55
CA LEU A 184 -8.13 23.96 16.24
C LEU A 184 -8.05 23.16 17.53
N ASP A 185 -9.05 22.31 17.76
CA ASP A 185 -9.06 21.35 18.87
C ASP A 185 -8.72 19.95 18.31
N TRP A 186 -7.64 19.35 18.80
CA TRP A 186 -7.20 18.01 18.41
C TRP A 186 -6.73 17.22 19.62
N GLY A 187 -7.44 16.15 19.98
CA GLY A 187 -7.13 15.37 21.17
C GLY A 187 -7.06 16.25 22.43
N GLY A 188 -5.92 16.20 23.12
CA GLY A 188 -5.60 17.04 24.28
C GLY A 188 -4.93 18.38 23.95
N LEU A 189 -5.03 18.90 22.73
CA LEU A 189 -4.49 20.21 22.33
C LEU A 189 -5.62 21.14 21.90
N ARG A 190 -5.48 22.42 22.25
CA ARG A 190 -6.11 23.53 21.56
C ARG A 190 -5.03 24.43 21.01
N LEU A 191 -5.09 24.70 19.72
CA LEU A 191 -4.17 25.58 19.02
C LEU A 191 -4.91 26.80 18.52
N ILE A 192 -4.47 27.99 18.92
CA ILE A 192 -5.10 29.26 18.58
C ILE A 192 -4.24 29.97 17.54
N PHE A 193 -4.86 30.33 16.41
CA PHE A 193 -4.22 31.07 15.34
C PHE A 193 -4.56 32.54 15.51
N ALA A 194 -3.56 33.35 15.86
CA ALA A 194 -3.70 34.77 16.21
C ALA A 194 -2.89 35.65 15.23
N TYR A 195 -3.21 35.54 13.94
CA TYR A 195 -2.58 36.33 12.89
C TYR A 195 -3.25 37.72 12.84
N LYS A 196 -2.47 38.80 13.04
CA LYS A 196 -2.91 40.23 12.96
C LYS A 196 -3.94 40.73 14.00
N SER A 197 -4.58 39.88 14.81
CA SER A 197 -5.54 40.30 15.85
C SER A 197 -5.08 39.86 17.26
N GLU A 198 -5.13 40.80 18.21
CA GLU A 198 -4.84 40.56 19.63
C GLU A 198 -6.07 40.11 20.43
N GLU A 199 -7.21 39.87 19.76
CA GLU A 199 -8.48 39.47 20.37
C GLU A 199 -8.56 37.96 20.65
N ILE A 200 -7.56 37.42 21.34
CA ILE A 200 -7.51 35.99 21.67
C ILE A 200 -8.21 35.64 22.99
N THR A 201 -8.61 36.64 23.78
CA THR A 201 -9.12 36.46 25.16
C THR A 201 -10.31 35.51 25.24
N THR A 202 -11.19 35.52 24.25
CA THR A 202 -12.38 34.66 24.17
C THR A 202 -12.05 33.22 23.74
N MET A 203 -10.84 32.95 23.24
CA MET A 203 -10.43 31.66 22.70
C MET A 203 -9.53 30.84 23.64
N LEU A 204 -9.05 31.48 24.71
CA LEU A 204 -8.25 30.88 25.77
C LEU A 204 -9.07 29.98 26.71
N ASP A 205 -10.36 29.77 26.44
CA ASP A 205 -11.28 28.96 27.23
C ASP A 205 -10.97 27.45 27.14
N ALA A 206 -9.98 26.95 27.88
CA ALA A 206 -9.62 25.53 27.82
C ALA A 206 -10.60 24.62 28.59
N ARG A 207 -11.28 23.70 27.89
CA ARG A 207 -11.98 22.55 28.52
C ARG A 207 -10.99 21.69 29.32
N ALA A 208 -11.49 20.79 30.17
CA ALA A 208 -10.72 20.04 31.17
C ALA A 208 -9.43 19.34 30.67
N ALA A 209 -9.32 18.99 29.39
CA ALA A 209 -8.29 18.08 28.89
C ALA A 209 -7.24 18.70 27.94
N HIS A 210 -7.21 20.03 27.75
CA HIS A 210 -6.38 20.62 26.69
C HIS A 210 -5.12 21.34 27.21
N THR A 211 -4.00 21.10 26.53
CA THR A 211 -2.84 22.00 26.47
C THR A 211 -3.12 23.12 25.48
N LEU A 212 -2.83 24.36 25.85
CA LEU A 212 -3.02 25.54 25.00
C LEU A 212 -1.72 25.90 24.27
N GLY A 213 -1.79 26.05 22.94
CA GLY A 213 -0.72 26.61 22.11
C GLY A 213 -1.22 27.78 21.27
N VAL A 214 -0.33 28.70 20.89
CA VAL A 214 -0.65 29.85 20.04
C VAL A 214 0.28 29.89 18.83
N ILE A 215 -0.25 30.17 17.64
CA ILE A 215 0.52 30.50 16.44
C ILE A 215 0.34 31.98 16.14
N SER A 216 1.45 32.72 16.00
CA SER A 216 1.44 34.16 15.73
C SER A 216 2.59 34.57 14.80
N SER A 217 2.43 35.70 14.11
CA SER A 217 3.44 36.32 13.23
C SER A 217 3.78 37.77 13.62
N THR A 218 3.15 38.28 14.69
CA THR A 218 3.21 39.70 15.05
C THR A 218 4.30 40.02 16.07
N ILE A 219 5.08 39.02 16.48
CA ILE A 219 6.07 39.13 17.56
C ILE A 219 7.46 38.82 17.01
N LYS A 220 8.47 39.59 17.43
CA LYS A 220 9.89 39.24 17.23
C LYS A 220 10.40 38.43 18.41
N ILE A 221 11.23 37.41 18.16
CA ILE A 221 11.79 36.57 19.22
C ILE A 221 13.01 37.24 19.83
N ALA A 222 12.77 38.25 20.65
CA ALA A 222 13.79 38.84 21.51
C ALA A 222 13.21 39.04 22.92
N LYS A 223 14.00 38.72 23.95
CA LYS A 223 13.54 38.72 25.34
C LYS A 223 13.06 40.10 25.78
N GLU A 224 13.71 41.15 25.27
CA GLU A 224 13.41 42.55 25.53
C GLU A 224 12.08 42.99 24.91
N THR A 225 11.68 42.40 23.78
CA THR A 225 10.47 42.80 23.02
C THR A 225 9.24 42.01 23.41
N ILE A 226 9.35 40.70 23.66
CA ILE A 226 8.18 39.82 23.93
C ILE A 226 7.41 40.29 25.16
N GLY A 227 8.11 40.61 26.26
CA GLY A 227 7.49 41.04 27.52
C GLY A 227 6.65 42.33 27.40
N GLN A 228 6.89 43.13 26.36
CA GLN A 228 6.18 44.38 26.09
C GLN A 228 4.98 44.21 25.15
N THR A 229 4.79 43.02 24.58
CA THR A 229 3.67 42.76 23.67
C THR A 229 2.36 42.57 24.42
N LYS A 230 1.27 43.11 23.84
CA LYS A 230 -0.07 42.92 24.41
C LYS A 230 -0.49 41.45 24.40
N LEU A 231 -0.10 40.68 23.39
CA LEU A 231 -0.31 39.23 23.36
C LEU A 231 0.33 38.55 24.60
N HIS A 232 1.60 38.80 24.91
CA HIS A 232 2.23 38.22 26.10
C HIS A 232 1.50 38.58 27.40
N SER A 233 1.10 39.85 27.56
CA SER A 233 0.35 40.30 28.74
C SER A 233 -0.97 39.54 28.94
N ILE A 234 -1.68 39.25 27.84
CA ILE A 234 -2.94 38.48 27.85
C ILE A 234 -2.68 37.03 28.27
N LEU A 235 -1.64 36.39 27.72
CA LEU A 235 -1.31 35.00 28.02
C LEU A 235 -0.86 34.82 29.47
N VAL A 236 -0.04 35.73 29.99
CA VAL A 236 0.39 35.71 31.40
C VAL A 236 -0.79 35.92 32.35
N ALA A 237 -1.70 36.84 32.02
CA ALA A 237 -2.92 37.03 32.80
C ALA A 237 -3.79 35.76 32.83
N HIS A 238 -3.91 35.08 31.69
CA HIS A 238 -4.61 33.80 31.61
C HIS A 238 -3.95 32.71 32.44
N ASN A 239 -2.63 32.51 32.30
CA ASN A 239 -1.90 31.48 33.04
C ASN A 239 -1.97 31.69 34.55
N LYS A 240 -2.05 32.93 35.02
CA LYS A 240 -2.29 33.26 36.44
C LYS A 240 -3.70 32.90 36.90
N GLN A 241 -4.70 33.09 36.05
CA GLN A 241 -6.10 32.74 36.36
C GLN A 241 -6.37 31.24 36.27
N VAL A 242 -5.67 30.52 35.38
CA VAL A 242 -5.87 29.09 35.11
C VAL A 242 -4.54 28.33 35.16
N PRO A 243 -3.91 28.21 36.35
CA PRO A 243 -2.58 27.62 36.50
C PRO A 243 -2.50 26.13 36.13
N ASP A 244 -3.62 25.41 36.19
CA ASP A 244 -3.67 23.98 35.83
C ASP A 244 -3.66 23.74 34.31
N LYS A 245 -3.93 24.79 33.50
CA LYS A 245 -3.98 24.72 32.03
C LYS A 245 -3.32 25.94 31.40
N PRO A 246 -2.02 26.14 31.66
CA PRO A 246 -1.33 27.28 31.10
C PRO A 246 -1.23 27.14 29.58
N VAL A 247 -1.18 28.28 28.90
CA VAL A 247 -0.59 28.39 27.58
C VAL A 247 0.85 27.93 27.67
N ALA A 248 1.12 26.79 27.04
CA ALA A 248 2.42 26.13 27.08
C ALA A 248 3.41 26.82 26.15
N PHE A 249 2.96 27.18 24.95
CA PHE A 249 3.86 27.74 23.94
C PHE A 249 3.21 28.74 22.99
N VAL A 250 4.08 29.54 22.37
CA VAL A 250 3.80 30.40 21.22
C VAL A 250 4.80 30.07 20.12
N ALA A 251 4.28 29.56 19.00
CA ALA A 251 5.04 29.38 17.76
C ALA A 251 5.00 30.69 16.97
N VAL A 252 6.17 31.23 16.65
CA VAL A 252 6.31 32.53 15.98
C VAL A 252 6.80 32.32 14.56
N VAL A 253 5.95 32.69 13.59
CA VAL A 253 6.19 32.50 12.16
C VAL A 253 7.15 33.59 11.63
N GLY A 254 8.16 33.20 10.86
CA GLY A 254 9.05 34.14 10.14
C GLY A 254 10.29 34.59 10.93
N GLU A 255 10.50 34.04 12.12
CA GLU A 255 11.66 34.35 12.97
C GLU A 255 12.70 33.22 12.91
N ARG A 256 13.96 33.51 13.26
CA ARG A 256 15.01 32.48 13.34
C ARG A 256 14.60 31.39 14.34
N GLU A 257 15.10 30.19 14.14
CA GLU A 257 14.80 28.99 14.97
C GLU A 257 15.46 29.05 16.35
N GLU A 258 15.22 30.14 17.07
CA GLU A 258 15.60 30.38 18.44
C GLU A 258 14.39 30.09 19.35
N SER A 259 14.65 29.75 20.61
CA SER A 259 13.59 29.60 21.60
C SER A 259 13.94 30.35 22.88
N VAL A 260 12.94 30.99 23.48
CA VAL A 260 13.07 31.74 24.73
C VAL A 260 11.90 31.42 25.63
N GLU A 261 12.15 31.39 26.93
CA GLU A 261 11.11 31.19 27.94
C GLU A 261 10.97 32.48 28.77
N ILE A 262 9.74 32.97 28.87
CA ILE A 262 9.40 34.21 29.58
C ILE A 262 8.10 33.96 30.34
N ASP A 263 8.13 34.20 31.66
CA ASP A 263 6.98 34.04 32.56
C ASP A 263 6.27 32.67 32.44
N GLY A 264 7.04 31.61 32.21
CA GLY A 264 6.56 30.23 32.09
C GLY A 264 5.93 29.87 30.74
N ILE A 265 6.03 30.75 29.73
CA ILE A 265 5.55 30.51 28.37
C ILE A 265 6.74 30.32 27.45
N LYS A 266 6.74 29.24 26.64
CA LYS A 266 7.80 28.96 25.67
C LYS A 266 7.51 29.60 24.33
N TYR A 267 8.38 30.51 23.89
CA TYR A 267 8.36 31.08 22.54
C TYR A 267 9.39 30.36 21.69
N PHE A 268 9.03 29.97 20.46
CA PHE A 268 9.98 29.40 19.52
C PHE A 268 9.69 29.84 18.09
N GLY A 269 10.75 30.05 17.32
CA GLY A 269 10.66 30.54 15.94
C GLY A 269 10.56 29.41 14.94
N ILE A 270 9.76 29.65 13.91
CA ILE A 270 9.66 28.80 12.74
C ILE A 270 10.06 29.66 11.55
N SER A 271 11.21 29.32 10.96
CA SER A 271 11.75 30.05 9.82
C SER A 271 10.81 29.87 8.63
N GLY A 272 10.21 30.99 8.19
CA GLY A 272 9.72 31.15 6.83
C GLY A 272 10.86 31.73 6.01
N GLY A 273 11.25 31.07 4.92
CA GLY A 273 12.44 31.36 4.12
C GLY A 273 12.88 32.84 4.12
N GLY A 274 14.01 33.11 4.77
CA GLY A 274 14.69 34.40 4.79
C GLY A 274 16.19 34.20 4.54
N GLU A 275 16.89 35.27 4.14
CA GLU A 275 18.21 35.38 3.44
C GLU A 275 19.38 34.45 3.85
N LYS A 276 19.29 33.63 4.90
CA LYS A 276 20.27 32.58 5.23
C LYS A 276 19.86 31.17 4.79
N ALA A 277 18.68 30.98 4.21
CA ALA A 277 18.18 29.69 3.71
C ALA A 277 18.55 29.46 2.24
N ALA A 278 19.85 29.51 1.89
CA ALA A 278 20.30 29.33 0.51
C ALA A 278 20.34 27.86 0.04
N GLU A 279 20.00 26.88 0.89
CA GLU A 279 20.01 25.45 0.52
C GLU A 279 18.75 24.64 0.91
N VAL A 280 17.78 25.21 1.66
CA VAL A 280 16.57 24.48 2.07
C VAL A 280 15.32 25.35 1.89
N ASP A 281 14.49 25.00 0.91
CA ASP A 281 13.30 25.75 0.45
C ASP A 281 12.06 25.60 1.37
N SER A 282 12.17 24.81 2.45
CA SER A 282 11.12 24.60 3.45
C SER A 282 11.66 24.08 4.78
N SER A 283 11.06 24.53 5.89
CA SER A 283 11.34 24.03 7.24
C SER A 283 10.17 23.21 7.76
N ALA A 284 10.46 22.17 8.53
CA ALA A 284 9.45 21.31 9.15
C ALA A 284 9.72 21.10 10.63
N VAL A 285 8.69 21.32 11.45
CA VAL A 285 8.74 21.10 12.90
C VAL A 285 7.67 20.08 13.28
N ARG A 286 8.08 18.95 13.85
CA ARG A 286 7.15 18.00 14.46
C ARG A 286 6.87 18.40 15.89
N VAL A 287 5.60 18.52 16.25
CA VAL A 287 5.18 18.79 17.62
C VAL A 287 4.54 17.54 18.20
N ASP A 288 5.21 16.96 19.19
CA ASP A 288 4.72 15.80 19.96
C ASP A 288 3.91 16.29 21.15
N VAL A 289 2.64 15.90 21.22
CA VAL A 289 1.70 16.28 22.29
C VAL A 289 1.36 15.06 23.11
N ASP A 290 1.62 15.16 24.41
CA ASP A 290 1.23 14.22 25.45
C ASP A 290 0.50 14.98 26.58
N VAL A 291 -0.22 14.26 27.44
CA VAL A 291 -0.98 14.84 28.57
C VAL A 291 -0.08 15.73 29.43
N GLU A 292 1.11 15.24 29.73
CA GLU A 292 2.04 15.88 30.66
C GLU A 292 3.17 16.65 29.96
N SER A 293 3.39 16.45 28.66
CA SER A 293 4.52 17.10 27.98
C SER A 293 4.26 17.41 26.52
N VAL A 294 4.84 18.50 26.06
CA VAL A 294 4.82 18.90 24.65
C VAL A 294 6.23 19.22 24.20
N ARG A 295 6.64 18.71 23.05
CA ARG A 295 7.98 18.92 22.46
C ARG A 295 7.85 19.31 21.00
N ALA A 296 8.63 20.30 20.57
CA ALA A 296 8.88 20.57 19.17
C ALA A 296 10.23 19.94 18.78
N VAL A 297 10.25 19.23 17.66
CA VAL A 297 11.44 18.63 17.05
C VAL A 297 11.61 19.27 15.68
N PHE A 298 12.70 19.99 15.48
CA PHE A 298 13.07 20.54 14.18
C PHE A 298 13.58 19.39 13.32
N VAL A 299 12.82 19.01 12.29
CA VAL A 299 13.07 17.78 11.54
C VAL A 299 14.38 17.85 10.75
N ASP A 300 14.78 19.06 10.36
CA ASP A 300 15.99 19.31 9.56
C ASP A 300 17.30 19.02 10.31
N ASP A 301 17.37 19.29 11.61
CA ASP A 301 18.60 19.16 12.41
C ASP A 301 18.43 18.34 13.70
N GLY A 302 17.23 17.86 13.97
CA GLY A 302 16.90 17.05 15.15
C GLY A 302 16.91 17.82 16.46
N ARG A 303 17.01 19.16 16.45
CA ARG A 303 16.95 19.95 17.69
C ARG A 303 15.59 19.82 18.33
N GLU A 304 15.59 19.61 19.64
CA GLU A 304 14.38 19.55 20.44
C GLU A 304 14.19 20.82 21.28
N VAL A 305 12.99 21.37 21.24
CA VAL A 305 12.53 22.44 22.13
C VAL A 305 11.40 21.90 23.00
N VAL A 306 11.61 21.89 24.31
CA VAL A 306 10.56 21.51 25.26
C VAL A 306 9.57 22.66 25.40
N LEU A 307 8.33 22.43 24.99
CA LEU A 307 7.23 23.41 24.98
C LEU A 307 6.39 23.33 26.25
N LYS A 308 6.17 22.12 26.77
CA LYS A 308 5.57 21.85 28.08
C LYS A 308 6.40 20.76 28.74
N SER A 309 6.99 21.09 29.88
CA SER A 309 7.72 20.12 30.69
C SER A 309 6.74 19.36 31.59
N PRO A 310 6.90 18.03 31.75
CA PRO A 310 6.20 17.32 32.81
C PRO A 310 6.65 17.89 34.16
N PRO A 311 5.80 17.87 35.20
CA PRO A 311 6.17 18.33 36.54
C PRO A 311 7.48 17.63 36.98
N LEU A 312 8.55 18.43 37.05
CA LEU A 312 9.96 18.12 37.32
C LEU A 312 10.33 16.70 37.80
N LYS A 313 11.05 15.96 36.94
CA LYS A 313 12.48 15.57 37.12
C LYS A 313 12.95 14.67 35.95
N GLU A 314 13.73 15.25 35.02
CA GLU A 314 14.50 14.60 33.92
C GLU A 314 13.76 13.58 33.00
N LYS A 315 13.59 13.90 31.71
CA LYS A 315 13.27 12.90 30.67
C LYS A 315 14.49 11.99 30.44
N ARG A 316 14.63 10.95 31.26
CA ARG A 316 15.67 9.92 31.15
C ARG A 316 15.25 8.87 30.14
N THR A 317 15.72 8.95 28.89
CA THR A 317 15.52 7.87 27.90
C THR A 317 16.69 6.90 27.91
N CYS A 318 16.47 5.59 27.66
CA CYS A 318 17.60 4.65 27.50
C CYS A 318 18.09 4.53 26.04
N ALA A 319 18.71 5.59 25.53
CA ALA A 319 19.32 5.58 24.19
C ALA A 319 20.49 4.58 24.08
N GLU A 320 21.29 4.47 25.13
CA GLU A 320 22.43 3.54 25.16
C GLU A 320 22.00 2.08 25.13
N CYS A 321 20.92 1.72 25.83
CA CYS A 321 20.35 0.37 25.77
C CYS A 321 20.03 -0.04 24.32
N ARG A 322 19.37 0.85 23.56
CA ARG A 322 19.02 0.62 22.15
C ARG A 322 20.28 0.47 21.29
N ARG A 323 21.24 1.38 21.44
CA ARG A 323 22.50 1.35 20.70
C ARG A 323 23.27 0.03 20.90
N LEU A 324 23.27 -0.52 22.11
CA LEU A 324 23.88 -1.83 22.38
C LEU A 324 23.16 -2.97 21.65
N ALA A 325 21.82 -2.95 21.62
CA ALA A 325 21.03 -3.94 20.87
C ALA A 325 21.30 -3.87 19.37
N ASP A 326 21.40 -2.67 18.80
CA ASP A 326 21.67 -2.47 17.37
C ASP A 326 23.04 -2.99 16.96
N LYS A 327 24.02 -2.93 17.88
CA LYS A 327 25.35 -3.52 17.70
C LYS A 327 25.41 -5.04 17.90
N GLY A 328 24.30 -5.66 18.28
CA GLY A 328 24.24 -7.09 18.60
C GLY A 328 24.79 -7.44 19.99
N ALA A 329 25.14 -6.45 20.82
CA ALA A 329 25.56 -6.63 22.21
C ALA A 329 24.32 -6.84 23.10
N TYR A 330 23.59 -7.94 22.85
CA TYR A 330 22.26 -8.17 23.42
C TYR A 330 22.26 -8.34 24.94
N GLU A 331 23.23 -9.06 25.50
CA GLU A 331 23.31 -9.25 26.96
C GLU A 331 23.66 -7.93 27.68
N ASP A 332 24.55 -7.12 27.11
CA ASP A 332 24.90 -5.78 27.63
C ASP A 332 23.71 -4.82 27.52
N SER A 333 22.96 -4.87 26.41
CA SER A 333 21.74 -4.11 26.22
C SER A 333 20.68 -4.48 27.25
N ILE A 334 20.45 -5.78 27.49
CA ILE A 334 19.51 -6.26 28.52
C ILE A 334 19.94 -5.77 29.90
N LYS A 335 21.24 -5.81 30.21
CA LYS A 335 21.77 -5.29 31.47
C LYS A 335 21.48 -3.79 31.60
N ALA A 336 21.80 -3.00 30.57
CA ALA A 336 21.52 -1.57 30.56
C ALA A 336 20.02 -1.26 30.75
N TYR A 337 19.12 -2.05 30.14
CA TYR A 337 17.68 -1.88 30.33
C TYR A 337 17.24 -2.23 31.75
N LYS A 338 17.82 -3.26 32.38
CA LYS A 338 17.54 -3.59 33.79
C LYS A 338 18.00 -2.45 34.71
N ASP A 339 19.22 -1.97 34.52
CA ASP A 339 19.78 -0.86 35.28
C ASP A 339 18.91 0.40 35.11
N PHE A 340 18.43 0.66 33.89
CA PHE A 340 17.48 1.73 33.61
C PHE A 340 16.18 1.56 34.40
N ILE A 341 15.56 0.39 34.38
CA ILE A 341 14.32 0.11 35.13
C ILE A 341 14.52 0.34 36.64
N GLU A 342 15.66 -0.10 37.20
CA GLU A 342 15.96 0.03 38.63
C GLU A 342 16.17 1.48 39.06
N SER A 343 16.87 2.27 38.24
CA SER A 343 17.24 3.65 38.55
C SER A 343 16.17 4.69 38.18
N HIS A 344 15.06 4.28 37.57
CA HIS A 344 14.06 5.18 36.96
C HIS A 344 12.60 4.84 37.26
N GLN A 345 12.28 4.33 38.46
CA GLN A 345 10.92 3.93 38.82
C GLN A 345 9.87 5.03 38.52
N GLY A 346 8.75 4.66 37.89
CA GLY A 346 7.68 5.57 37.48
C GLY A 346 7.88 6.28 36.13
N HIS A 347 9.04 6.13 35.48
CA HIS A 347 9.31 6.69 34.16
C HIS A 347 8.43 6.08 33.04
N PHE A 348 7.96 6.92 32.12
CA PHE A 348 7.00 6.53 31.07
C PHE A 348 7.50 5.42 30.13
N GLN A 349 8.82 5.35 29.88
CA GLN A 349 9.42 4.31 29.03
C GLN A 349 9.75 3.01 29.78
N ILE A 350 9.37 2.84 31.05
CA ILE A 350 9.66 1.59 31.73
C ILE A 350 8.92 0.44 31.06
N SER A 351 7.62 0.58 30.74
CA SER A 351 6.87 -0.45 30.01
C SER A 351 7.56 -0.84 28.69
N ASP A 352 8.08 0.14 27.95
CA ASP A 352 8.85 -0.08 26.72
C ASP A 352 10.15 -0.84 26.99
N ALA A 353 10.86 -0.55 28.09
CA ALA A 353 12.06 -1.27 28.48
C ALA A 353 11.78 -2.75 28.82
N TYR A 354 10.67 -3.06 29.51
CA TYR A 354 10.26 -4.45 29.73
C TYR A 354 9.99 -5.17 28.40
N PHE A 355 9.28 -4.52 27.48
CA PHE A 355 9.02 -5.08 26.15
C PHE A 355 10.31 -5.27 25.34
N ALA A 356 11.24 -4.31 25.39
CA ALA A 356 12.52 -4.38 24.70
C ALA A 356 13.37 -5.57 25.20
N ILE A 357 13.48 -5.75 26.52
CA ILE A 357 14.18 -6.92 27.09
C ILE A 357 13.53 -8.23 26.62
N ALA A 358 12.19 -8.32 26.71
CA ALA A 358 11.46 -9.50 26.27
C ALA A 358 11.72 -9.80 24.79
N SER A 359 11.71 -8.76 23.94
CA SER A 359 11.90 -8.89 22.49
C SER A 359 13.34 -9.26 22.12
N ILE A 360 14.35 -8.82 22.88
CA ILE A 360 15.73 -9.27 22.69
C ILE A 360 15.84 -10.77 22.98
N TYR A 361 15.25 -11.24 24.09
CA TYR A 361 15.22 -12.67 24.40
C TYR A 361 14.44 -13.48 23.36
N ASP A 362 13.29 -12.98 22.91
CA ASP A 362 12.41 -13.65 21.94
C ASP A 362 13.06 -13.74 20.55
N GLU A 363 13.46 -12.61 19.98
CA GLU A 363 13.80 -12.51 18.57
C GLU A 363 15.28 -12.64 18.26
N LYS A 364 16.16 -12.29 19.21
CA LYS A 364 17.60 -12.22 18.97
C LYS A 364 18.32 -13.41 19.60
N LEU A 365 18.00 -13.72 20.85
CA LEU A 365 18.64 -14.79 21.61
C LEU A 365 17.89 -16.13 21.53
N PHE A 366 16.62 -16.14 21.14
CA PHE A 366 15.73 -17.31 21.13
C PHE A 366 15.62 -17.99 22.51
N LYS A 367 15.72 -17.20 23.58
CA LYS A 367 15.56 -17.60 24.98
C LYS A 367 14.11 -17.37 25.41
N PHE A 368 13.22 -18.24 24.92
CA PHE A 368 11.77 -18.01 24.99
C PHE A 368 11.18 -18.06 26.40
N ALA A 369 11.78 -18.84 27.30
CA ALA A 369 11.34 -18.91 28.70
C ALA A 369 11.56 -17.54 29.39
N GLU A 370 12.74 -16.94 29.19
CA GLU A 370 13.09 -15.62 29.69
C GLU A 370 12.25 -14.54 29.03
N ALA A 371 12.05 -14.62 27.71
CA ALA A 371 11.15 -13.72 26.98
C ALA A 371 9.74 -13.73 27.59
N LEU A 372 9.18 -14.93 27.84
CA LEU A 372 7.85 -15.09 28.42
C LEU A 372 7.77 -14.49 29.83
N GLN A 373 8.82 -14.67 30.65
CA GLN A 373 8.90 -14.02 31.96
C GLN A 373 8.83 -12.49 31.86
N TRP A 374 9.59 -11.90 30.94
CA TRP A 374 9.61 -10.44 30.77
C TRP A 374 8.32 -9.89 30.18
N TYR A 375 7.70 -10.59 29.22
CA TYR A 375 6.37 -10.22 28.74
C TYR A 375 5.32 -10.32 29.86
N ASN A 376 5.31 -11.37 30.67
CA ASN A 376 4.35 -11.48 31.77
C ASN A 376 4.56 -10.35 32.80
N ARG A 377 5.81 -10.03 33.15
CA ARG A 377 6.10 -8.88 34.04
C ARG A 377 5.58 -7.56 33.48
N LEU A 378 5.68 -7.34 32.16
CA LEU A 378 5.10 -6.19 31.50
C LEU A 378 3.57 -6.17 31.66
N LEU A 379 2.91 -7.30 31.39
CA LEU A 379 1.45 -7.43 31.47
C LEU A 379 0.93 -7.22 32.90
N ASP A 380 1.67 -7.71 33.90
CA ASP A 380 1.30 -7.59 35.31
C ASP A 380 1.48 -6.17 35.84
N LYS A 381 2.61 -5.52 35.51
CA LYS A 381 2.94 -4.19 36.03
C LYS A 381 2.34 -3.03 35.25
N TYR A 382 2.11 -3.20 33.94
CA TYR A 382 1.66 -2.14 33.04
C TYR A 382 0.53 -2.63 32.13
N PRO A 383 -0.63 -3.03 32.66
CA PRO A 383 -1.69 -3.71 31.90
C PRO A 383 -2.37 -2.86 30.81
N THR A 384 -2.18 -1.53 30.83
CA THR A 384 -2.77 -0.57 29.89
C THR A 384 -1.76 0.07 28.92
N GLY A 385 -0.50 -0.39 28.89
CA GLY A 385 0.54 0.18 28.03
C GLY A 385 0.35 -0.09 26.53
N ALA A 386 0.91 0.78 25.68
CA ALA A 386 0.79 0.68 24.20
C ALA A 386 1.27 -0.65 23.61
N LEU A 387 2.28 -1.27 24.22
CA LEU A 387 2.87 -2.54 23.76
C LEU A 387 2.20 -3.79 24.37
N VAL A 388 1.24 -3.62 25.27
CA VAL A 388 0.51 -4.72 25.92
C VAL A 388 -0.21 -5.63 24.92
N PRO A 389 -0.94 -5.12 23.90
CA PRO A 389 -1.60 -5.99 22.94
C PRO A 389 -0.60 -6.90 22.20
N LEU A 390 0.56 -6.36 21.82
CA LEU A 390 1.61 -7.11 21.15
C LEU A 390 2.24 -8.13 22.10
N ALA A 391 2.53 -7.75 23.35
CA ALA A 391 3.03 -8.67 24.37
C ALA A 391 2.04 -9.82 24.62
N LYS A 392 0.73 -9.56 24.72
CA LYS A 392 -0.30 -10.61 24.84
C LYS A 392 -0.27 -11.59 23.67
N GLN A 393 -0.10 -11.07 22.44
CA GLN A 393 0.02 -11.92 21.25
C GLN A 393 1.28 -12.80 21.33
N ARG A 394 2.43 -12.24 21.71
CA ARG A 394 3.67 -13.00 21.88
C ARG A 394 3.56 -14.03 23.01
N VAL A 395 3.02 -13.66 24.16
CA VAL A 395 2.75 -14.58 25.29
C VAL A 395 1.87 -15.73 24.84
N LYS A 396 0.78 -15.46 24.13
CA LYS A 396 -0.10 -16.51 23.59
C LYS A 396 0.67 -17.44 22.65
N TYR A 397 1.46 -16.89 21.73
CA TYR A 397 2.27 -17.67 20.79
C TYR A 397 3.29 -18.55 21.53
N LEU A 398 4.14 -17.96 22.37
CA LEU A 398 5.18 -18.69 23.12
C LEU A 398 4.57 -19.73 24.06
N SER A 399 3.49 -19.39 24.77
CA SER A 399 2.81 -20.35 25.65
C SER A 399 2.20 -21.51 24.87
N THR A 400 1.68 -21.27 23.67
CA THR A 400 1.12 -22.31 22.80
C THR A 400 2.20 -23.31 22.39
N TYR A 401 3.39 -22.85 22.02
CA TYR A 401 4.50 -23.67 21.50
C TYR A 401 5.61 -23.91 22.53
N SER A 402 5.23 -24.06 23.81
CA SER A 402 6.13 -24.32 24.94
C SER A 402 6.42 -25.81 25.16
N ASP A 403 5.79 -26.69 24.38
CA ASP A 403 6.06 -28.12 24.37
C ASP A 403 7.53 -28.41 24.06
N TYR A 404 8.04 -29.51 24.63
CA TYR A 404 9.46 -29.89 24.53
C TYR A 404 10.43 -28.78 24.99
N ASN A 405 10.03 -27.96 25.95
CA ASN A 405 10.84 -26.85 26.48
C ASN A 405 11.34 -25.91 25.37
N TYR A 406 10.46 -25.60 24.40
CA TYR A 406 10.74 -24.76 23.23
C TYR A 406 11.77 -25.29 22.23
N GLU A 407 12.33 -26.49 22.41
CA GLU A 407 13.39 -27.02 21.55
C GLU A 407 13.02 -27.00 20.05
N PRO A 408 11.82 -27.44 19.60
CA PRO A 408 11.42 -27.36 18.20
C PRO A 408 11.31 -25.90 17.72
N LEU A 409 10.79 -25.01 18.58
CA LEU A 409 10.60 -23.60 18.27
C LEU A 409 11.94 -22.88 18.09
N VAL A 410 12.92 -23.12 18.95
CA VAL A 410 14.26 -22.51 18.86
C VAL A 410 14.92 -22.89 17.54
N GLN A 411 14.91 -24.18 17.22
CA GLN A 411 15.53 -24.66 15.98
C GLN A 411 14.82 -24.11 14.74
N PHE A 412 13.48 -24.12 14.74
CA PHE A 412 12.69 -23.65 13.61
C PHE A 412 12.80 -22.14 13.39
N ASP A 413 12.68 -21.32 14.44
CA ASP A 413 12.76 -19.87 14.32
C ASP A 413 14.17 -19.41 13.92
N ARG A 414 15.23 -20.09 14.40
CA ARG A 414 16.60 -19.82 13.93
C ARG A 414 16.74 -20.10 12.42
N ILE A 415 16.20 -21.22 11.94
CA ILE A 415 16.19 -21.54 10.50
C ILE A 415 15.44 -20.44 9.75
N ARG A 416 14.17 -20.22 10.09
CA ARG A 416 13.26 -19.40 9.31
C ARG A 416 13.63 -17.91 9.33
N LYS A 417 14.00 -17.36 10.48
CA LYS A 417 14.25 -15.91 10.64
C LYS A 417 15.67 -15.51 10.26
N ILE A 418 16.67 -16.38 10.45
CA ILE A 418 18.08 -16.02 10.24
C ILE A 418 18.66 -16.74 9.03
N GLU A 419 18.75 -18.07 9.11
CA GLU A 419 19.53 -18.84 8.14
C GLU A 419 18.89 -18.83 6.76
N PHE A 420 17.58 -19.04 6.70
CA PHE A 420 16.82 -19.07 5.45
C PHE A 420 16.81 -17.70 4.77
N ALA A 421 16.59 -16.62 5.53
CA ALA A 421 16.62 -15.25 4.99
C ALA A 421 17.95 -14.92 4.30
N ARG A 422 19.07 -15.39 4.87
CA ARG A 422 20.42 -15.16 4.33
C ARG A 422 20.80 -16.09 3.17
N LYS A 423 20.35 -17.35 3.21
CA LYS A 423 20.87 -18.40 2.34
C LYS A 423 19.90 -18.91 1.26
N LYS A 424 18.63 -18.50 1.27
CA LYS A 424 17.59 -19.02 0.35
C LYS A 424 17.93 -18.90 -1.14
N HIS A 425 18.81 -17.97 -1.52
CA HIS A 425 19.22 -17.74 -2.91
C HIS A 425 20.22 -18.78 -3.43
N ILE A 426 20.84 -19.57 -2.54
CA ILE A 426 21.77 -20.65 -2.90
C ILE A 426 21.00 -21.97 -2.79
N ALA A 427 20.74 -22.63 -3.93
CA ALA A 427 19.86 -23.81 -4.00
C ALA A 427 20.28 -24.94 -3.05
N GLU A 428 21.57 -25.31 -3.03
CA GLU A 428 22.07 -26.38 -2.16
C GLU A 428 21.89 -26.05 -0.67
N GLU A 429 22.21 -24.83 -0.24
CA GLU A 429 22.06 -24.40 1.15
C GLU A 429 20.59 -24.29 1.56
N ARG A 430 19.73 -23.79 0.65
CA ARG A 430 18.28 -23.76 0.86
C ARG A 430 17.76 -25.17 1.09
N ASP A 431 18.13 -26.12 0.24
CA ASP A 431 17.63 -27.50 0.33
C ASP A 431 18.12 -28.19 1.62
N LYS A 432 19.36 -27.93 2.06
CA LYS A 432 19.87 -28.37 3.38
C LYS A 432 19.02 -27.80 4.53
N LEU A 433 18.63 -26.53 4.48
CA LEU A 433 17.79 -25.91 5.51
C LEU A 433 16.38 -26.51 5.55
N LEU A 434 15.78 -26.76 4.39
CA LEU A 434 14.46 -27.41 4.29
C LEU A 434 14.51 -28.85 4.84
N ALA A 435 15.53 -29.63 4.49
CA ALA A 435 15.75 -30.97 5.03
C ALA A 435 15.97 -30.96 6.57
N ARG A 436 16.58 -29.90 7.11
CA ARG A 436 16.71 -29.73 8.57
C ARG A 436 15.35 -29.51 9.23
N VAL A 437 14.46 -28.73 8.61
CA VAL A 437 13.08 -28.56 9.11
C VAL A 437 12.31 -29.88 9.06
N GLU A 438 12.43 -30.65 7.98
CA GLU A 438 11.85 -32.00 7.90
C GLU A 438 12.32 -32.92 9.03
N SER A 439 13.62 -32.88 9.35
CA SER A 439 14.20 -33.63 10.46
C SER A 439 13.62 -33.20 11.82
N ILE A 440 13.40 -31.90 12.03
CA ILE A 440 12.75 -31.38 13.24
C ILE A 440 11.32 -31.92 13.36
N ILE A 441 10.54 -31.87 12.28
CA ILE A 441 9.16 -32.40 12.24
C ILE A 441 9.16 -33.90 12.55
N LYS A 442 10.09 -34.67 11.94
CA LYS A 442 10.22 -36.11 12.18
C LYS A 442 10.62 -36.43 13.63
N LYS A 443 11.46 -35.59 14.24
CA LYS A 443 11.88 -35.75 15.64
C LYS A 443 10.77 -35.37 16.63
N TYR A 444 9.95 -34.38 16.30
CA TYR A 444 8.89 -33.86 17.17
C TYR A 444 7.52 -33.85 16.47
N PRO A 445 7.00 -35.01 16.02
CA PRO A 445 5.77 -35.07 15.23
C PRO A 445 4.52 -34.66 16.02
N LEU A 446 4.54 -34.83 17.35
CA LEU A 446 3.45 -34.40 18.23
C LEU A 446 3.59 -32.96 18.71
N SER A 447 4.61 -32.23 18.22
CA SER A 447 4.76 -30.84 18.61
C SER A 447 3.60 -30.01 18.11
N LYS A 448 3.11 -29.09 18.95
CA LYS A 448 2.06 -28.15 18.53
C LYS A 448 2.52 -27.28 17.35
N LEU A 449 3.84 -27.12 17.16
CA LEU A 449 4.44 -26.38 16.06
C LEU A 449 4.56 -27.21 14.77
N ALA A 450 4.48 -28.54 14.84
CA ALA A 450 4.70 -29.42 13.69
C ALA A 450 3.79 -29.11 12.48
N PRO A 451 2.48 -28.83 12.65
CA PRO A 451 1.63 -28.40 11.53
C PRO A 451 2.10 -27.08 10.90
N SER A 452 2.55 -26.12 11.70
CA SER A 452 3.07 -24.84 11.21
C SER A 452 4.38 -25.00 10.44
N MET A 453 5.28 -25.87 10.93
CA MET A 453 6.53 -26.19 10.22
C MET A 453 6.25 -26.90 8.89
N GLN A 454 5.32 -27.85 8.88
CA GLN A 454 4.92 -28.57 7.68
C GLN A 454 4.29 -27.63 6.63
N TYR A 455 3.41 -26.72 7.06
CA TYR A 455 2.83 -25.70 6.19
C TYR A 455 3.91 -24.75 5.64
N TRP A 456 4.82 -24.28 6.49
CA TRP A 456 5.91 -23.41 6.08
C TRP A 456 6.82 -24.08 5.05
N LEU A 457 7.15 -25.35 5.26
CA LEU A 457 7.97 -26.17 4.37
C LEU A 457 7.32 -26.30 2.99
N ALA A 458 6.02 -26.63 2.95
CA ALA A 458 5.27 -26.74 1.71
C ALA A 458 5.27 -25.42 0.91
N ASN A 459 5.08 -24.28 1.60
CA ASN A 459 5.17 -22.95 0.99
C ASN A 459 6.57 -22.65 0.42
N GLN A 460 7.64 -23.14 1.05
CA GLN A 460 9.00 -22.98 0.51
C GLN A 460 9.20 -23.84 -0.75
N TYR A 461 8.70 -25.07 -0.74
CA TYR A 461 8.75 -25.93 -1.91
C TYR A 461 7.90 -25.37 -3.06
N ARG A 462 6.76 -24.73 -2.82
CA ARG A 462 5.89 -24.18 -3.88
C ARG A 462 6.66 -23.24 -4.83
N GLN A 463 7.67 -22.55 -4.33
CA GLN A 463 8.51 -21.63 -5.13
C GLN A 463 9.60 -22.33 -5.97
N SER A 464 9.87 -23.61 -5.74
CA SER A 464 11.04 -24.29 -6.31
C SER A 464 10.74 -25.68 -6.90
N ASP A 465 9.82 -26.42 -6.30
CA ASP A 465 9.50 -27.81 -6.63
C ASP A 465 8.02 -28.08 -6.30
N THR A 466 7.21 -28.14 -7.35
CA THR A 466 5.75 -28.35 -7.26
C THR A 466 5.40 -29.67 -6.60
N ASP A 467 6.13 -30.74 -6.92
CA ASP A 467 5.80 -32.09 -6.44
C ASP A 467 6.10 -32.22 -4.95
N LYS A 468 7.25 -31.69 -4.49
CA LYS A 468 7.57 -31.62 -3.05
C LYS A 468 6.60 -30.74 -2.27
N ALA A 469 6.13 -29.64 -2.86
CA ALA A 469 5.15 -28.77 -2.21
C ALA A 469 3.83 -29.50 -1.98
N VAL A 470 3.32 -30.16 -3.01
CA VAL A 470 2.09 -30.95 -2.94
C VAL A 470 2.24 -32.10 -1.94
N GLU A 471 3.36 -32.82 -1.97
CA GLU A 471 3.64 -33.88 -0.98
C GLU A 471 3.66 -33.33 0.45
N ALA A 472 4.30 -32.18 0.67
CA ALA A 472 4.37 -31.56 1.98
C ALA A 472 2.99 -31.07 2.48
N TYR A 473 2.15 -30.51 1.60
CA TYR A 473 0.76 -30.18 1.93
C TYR A 473 -0.12 -31.40 2.18
N GLN A 474 0.07 -32.49 1.43
CA GLN A 474 -0.63 -33.76 1.67
C GLN A 474 -0.26 -34.32 3.04
N ARG A 475 1.04 -34.37 3.38
CA ARG A 475 1.50 -34.76 4.72
C ARG A 475 0.90 -33.88 5.83
N LEU A 476 0.75 -32.56 5.60
CA LEU A 476 0.08 -31.67 6.55
C LEU A 476 -1.37 -32.09 6.80
N ARG A 477 -2.11 -32.35 5.72
CA ARG A 477 -3.50 -32.80 5.80
C ARG A 477 -3.64 -34.14 6.50
N ASP A 478 -2.76 -35.09 6.17
CA ASP A 478 -2.88 -36.48 6.60
C ASP A 478 -2.39 -36.66 8.04
N ALA A 479 -1.29 -36.00 8.42
CA ALA A 479 -0.72 -36.09 9.77
C ALA A 479 -1.39 -35.11 10.76
N TYR A 480 -1.93 -33.99 10.29
CA TYR A 480 -2.51 -32.94 11.15
C TYR A 480 -3.88 -32.44 10.66
N PRO A 481 -4.87 -33.33 10.46
CA PRO A 481 -6.16 -32.99 9.85
C PRO A 481 -6.97 -31.94 10.63
N ASN A 482 -6.79 -31.85 11.95
CA ASN A 482 -7.49 -30.90 12.81
C ASN A 482 -6.78 -29.53 12.93
N SER A 483 -5.62 -29.38 12.27
CA SER A 483 -4.88 -28.12 12.27
C SER A 483 -5.63 -27.04 11.49
N PRO A 484 -5.64 -25.77 11.93
CA PRO A 484 -6.16 -24.67 11.12
C PRO A 484 -5.49 -24.58 9.74
N PHE A 485 -4.22 -24.99 9.62
CA PHE A 485 -3.50 -25.02 8.34
C PHE A 485 -3.97 -26.12 7.39
N ALA A 486 -4.74 -27.11 7.86
CA ALA A 486 -5.25 -28.21 7.05
C ALA A 486 -6.66 -27.91 6.47
N GLN A 487 -7.40 -26.95 7.04
CA GLN A 487 -8.82 -26.71 6.72
C GLN A 487 -9.08 -26.25 5.28
N GLU A 488 -8.09 -25.67 4.59
CA GLU A 488 -8.22 -25.18 3.20
C GLU A 488 -7.13 -25.75 2.28
N ILE A 489 -6.45 -26.80 2.73
CA ILE A 489 -5.21 -27.27 2.11
C ILE A 489 -5.36 -27.78 0.67
N LEU A 490 -6.55 -28.27 0.33
CA LEU A 490 -6.88 -28.68 -1.04
C LEU A 490 -6.87 -27.50 -2.02
N ILE A 491 -7.27 -26.31 -1.58
CA ILE A 491 -7.20 -25.10 -2.39
C ILE A 491 -5.73 -24.75 -2.66
N GLU A 492 -4.88 -24.80 -1.63
CA GLU A 492 -3.44 -24.53 -1.77
C GLU A 492 -2.72 -25.53 -2.68
N ILE A 493 -3.06 -26.82 -2.60
CA ILE A 493 -2.54 -27.85 -3.52
C ILE A 493 -2.99 -27.55 -4.96
N GLY A 494 -4.26 -27.18 -5.15
CA GLY A 494 -4.79 -26.82 -6.47
C GLY A 494 -4.07 -25.59 -7.05
N GLU A 495 -3.85 -24.56 -6.24
CA GLU A 495 -3.13 -23.34 -6.63
C GLU A 495 -1.67 -23.64 -6.95
N THR A 496 -1.04 -24.55 -6.19
CA THR A 496 0.33 -25.01 -6.46
C THR A 496 0.46 -25.68 -7.82
N TYR A 497 -0.48 -26.56 -8.18
CA TYR A 497 -0.52 -27.14 -9.53
C TYR A 497 -0.84 -26.11 -10.60
N TYR A 498 -1.72 -25.15 -10.31
CA TYR A 498 -2.09 -24.09 -11.23
C TYR A 498 -0.91 -23.20 -11.58
N ASP A 499 -0.17 -22.73 -10.58
CA ASP A 499 1.03 -21.90 -10.73
C ASP A 499 2.13 -22.61 -11.52
N ALA A 500 2.23 -23.93 -11.36
CA ALA A 500 3.14 -24.78 -12.11
C ALA A 500 2.69 -25.06 -13.58
N GLY A 501 1.56 -24.48 -14.02
CA GLY A 501 0.99 -24.73 -15.35
C GLY A 501 0.34 -26.11 -15.50
N ARG A 502 0.24 -26.90 -14.43
CA ARG A 502 -0.32 -28.26 -14.43
C ARG A 502 -1.84 -28.22 -14.24
N PHE A 503 -2.53 -27.54 -15.13
CA PHE A 503 -3.94 -27.18 -14.99
C PHE A 503 -4.90 -28.38 -14.86
N HIS A 504 -4.57 -29.51 -15.47
CA HIS A 504 -5.34 -30.75 -15.33
C HIS A 504 -5.35 -31.25 -13.88
N GLN A 505 -4.17 -31.31 -13.24
CA GLN A 505 -4.04 -31.74 -11.84
C GLN A 505 -4.68 -30.72 -10.91
N ALA A 506 -4.51 -29.41 -11.18
CA ALA A 506 -5.17 -28.35 -10.42
C ALA A 506 -6.70 -28.53 -10.42
N MET A 507 -7.29 -28.75 -11.60
CA MET A 507 -8.73 -28.94 -11.77
C MET A 507 -9.24 -30.19 -11.04
N GLU A 508 -8.48 -31.29 -11.05
CA GLU A 508 -8.83 -32.50 -10.30
C GLU A 508 -8.87 -32.22 -8.79
N VAL A 509 -7.86 -31.53 -8.26
CA VAL A 509 -7.78 -31.19 -6.84
C VAL A 509 -8.86 -30.20 -6.43
N TYR A 510 -9.12 -29.16 -7.22
CA TYR A 510 -10.22 -28.23 -6.96
C TYR A 510 -11.58 -28.92 -6.98
N THR A 511 -11.76 -29.93 -7.83
CA THR A 511 -13.01 -30.72 -7.87
C THR A 511 -13.19 -31.51 -6.57
N LYS A 512 -12.12 -32.07 -5.99
CA LYS A 512 -12.14 -32.69 -4.66
C LYS A 512 -12.44 -31.63 -3.58
N ALA A 513 -11.78 -30.47 -3.64
CA ALA A 513 -12.01 -29.35 -2.72
C ALA A 513 -13.47 -28.89 -2.71
N LEU A 514 -14.14 -28.87 -3.87
CA LEU A 514 -15.53 -28.46 -4.00
C LEU A 514 -16.51 -29.35 -3.20
N ALA A 515 -16.18 -30.63 -3.06
CA ALA A 515 -16.98 -31.58 -2.29
C ALA A 515 -16.73 -31.45 -0.78
N GLU A 516 -15.50 -31.13 -0.37
CA GLU A 516 -15.09 -31.08 1.03
C GLU A 516 -15.26 -29.70 1.68
N LEU A 517 -15.26 -28.61 0.89
CA LEU A 517 -15.24 -27.23 1.37
C LEU A 517 -16.43 -26.40 0.83
N PRO A 518 -17.67 -26.67 1.28
CA PRO A 518 -18.87 -26.00 0.77
C PRO A 518 -18.88 -24.48 1.02
N ALA A 519 -18.19 -24.01 2.07
CA ALA A 519 -18.06 -22.58 2.37
C ALA A 519 -17.29 -21.80 1.29
N HIS A 520 -16.40 -22.47 0.54
CA HIS A 520 -15.55 -21.85 -0.49
C HIS A 520 -16.03 -22.17 -1.92
N ARG A 521 -17.28 -22.64 -2.07
CA ARG A 521 -17.82 -23.15 -3.34
C ARG A 521 -17.61 -22.21 -4.53
N GLU A 522 -17.91 -20.93 -4.36
CA GLU A 522 -17.84 -19.97 -5.46
C GLU A 522 -16.39 -19.65 -5.85
N THR A 523 -15.49 -19.54 -4.88
CA THR A 523 -14.04 -19.41 -5.12
C THR A 523 -13.50 -20.62 -5.88
N ILE A 524 -13.84 -21.84 -5.43
CA ILE A 524 -13.37 -23.08 -6.06
C ILE A 524 -13.93 -23.23 -7.47
N LYS A 525 -15.21 -22.90 -7.71
CA LYS A 525 -15.78 -22.88 -9.07
C LYS A 525 -15.03 -21.92 -9.99
N ALA A 526 -14.67 -20.74 -9.50
CA ALA A 526 -13.90 -19.77 -10.27
C ALA A 526 -12.51 -20.32 -10.63
N GLN A 527 -11.84 -21.01 -9.69
CA GLN A 527 -10.54 -21.67 -9.91
C GLN A 527 -10.63 -22.84 -10.91
N ILE A 528 -11.68 -23.66 -10.84
CA ILE A 528 -11.97 -24.70 -11.84
C ILE A 528 -12.18 -24.09 -13.21
N ALA A 529 -13.02 -23.07 -13.32
CA ALA A 529 -13.28 -22.38 -14.58
C ALA A 529 -12.00 -21.77 -15.16
N ARG A 530 -11.15 -21.18 -14.32
CA ARG A 530 -9.83 -20.65 -14.70
C ARG A 530 -8.91 -21.75 -15.26
N SER A 531 -8.81 -22.89 -14.57
CA SER A 531 -8.01 -24.04 -15.01
C SER A 531 -8.53 -24.62 -16.33
N ALA A 532 -9.85 -24.79 -16.47
CA ALA A 532 -10.49 -25.29 -17.69
C ALA A 532 -10.25 -24.38 -18.90
N ARG A 533 -10.25 -23.06 -18.70
CA ARG A 533 -9.90 -22.09 -19.75
C ARG A 533 -8.46 -22.30 -20.25
N ASN A 534 -7.48 -22.45 -19.35
CA ASN A 534 -6.09 -22.68 -19.76
C ASN A 534 -5.91 -24.03 -20.46
N ILE A 535 -6.55 -25.10 -19.98
CA ILE A 535 -6.54 -26.41 -20.67
C ILE A 535 -7.06 -26.27 -22.11
N ARG A 536 -8.18 -25.56 -22.30
CA ARG A 536 -8.74 -25.31 -23.64
C ARG A 536 -7.75 -24.51 -24.49
N ARG A 537 -7.10 -23.51 -23.89
CA ARG A 537 -6.09 -22.69 -24.55
C ARG A 537 -4.93 -23.53 -25.08
N ASP A 538 -4.40 -24.43 -24.25
CA ASP A 538 -3.28 -25.30 -24.62
C ASP A 538 -3.68 -26.30 -25.74
N LYS A 539 -4.91 -26.82 -25.70
CA LYS A 539 -5.45 -27.68 -26.78
C LYS A 539 -5.58 -26.95 -28.11
N ILE A 540 -6.07 -25.70 -28.11
CA ILE A 540 -6.17 -24.91 -29.34
C ILE A 540 -4.76 -24.58 -29.86
N ALA A 541 -3.80 -24.28 -28.98
CA ALA A 541 -2.41 -24.07 -29.38
C ALA A 541 -1.81 -25.33 -30.06
N LEU A 542 -2.04 -26.51 -29.51
CA LEU A 542 -1.61 -27.78 -30.12
C LEU A 542 -2.28 -28.02 -31.49
N LEU A 543 -3.59 -27.75 -31.60
CA LEU A 543 -4.31 -27.83 -32.88
C LEU A 543 -3.71 -26.87 -33.91
N CYS A 544 -3.41 -25.63 -33.50
CA CYS A 544 -2.78 -24.62 -34.34
C CYS A 544 -1.39 -25.07 -34.83
N TRP A 545 -0.56 -25.61 -33.94
CA TRP A 545 0.73 -26.20 -34.31
C TRP A 545 0.57 -27.36 -35.31
N GLY A 546 -0.40 -28.25 -35.08
CA GLY A 546 -0.71 -29.34 -36.00
C GLY A 546 -1.11 -28.85 -37.40
N ILE A 547 -1.99 -27.85 -37.48
CA ILE A 547 -2.38 -27.22 -38.75
C ILE A 547 -1.16 -26.64 -39.47
N LEU A 548 -0.29 -25.94 -38.75
CA LEU A 548 0.91 -25.32 -39.31
C LEU A 548 1.88 -26.37 -39.88
N VAL A 549 2.12 -27.46 -39.14
CA VAL A 549 2.95 -28.59 -39.60
C VAL A 549 2.37 -29.23 -40.86
N VAL A 550 1.05 -29.43 -40.93
CA VAL A 550 0.38 -30.00 -42.11
C VAL A 550 0.51 -29.07 -43.32
N ILE A 551 0.22 -27.78 -43.17
CA ILE A 551 0.32 -26.79 -44.27
C ILE A 551 1.76 -26.72 -44.78
N THR A 552 2.75 -26.65 -43.89
CA THR A 552 4.17 -26.61 -44.26
C THR A 552 4.60 -27.91 -44.94
N GLY A 553 4.23 -29.08 -44.39
CA GLY A 553 4.54 -30.38 -44.97
C GLY A 553 3.98 -30.56 -46.38
N VAL A 554 2.71 -30.17 -46.59
CA VAL A 554 2.08 -30.19 -47.92
C VAL A 554 2.79 -29.23 -48.87
N THR A 555 3.24 -28.06 -48.40
CA THR A 555 3.97 -27.10 -49.22
C THR A 555 5.33 -27.65 -49.68
N ILE A 556 6.03 -28.40 -48.82
CA ILE A 556 7.34 -29.02 -49.12
C ILE A 556 7.20 -30.21 -50.08
N LEU A 557 6.20 -31.08 -49.87
CA LEU A 557 6.02 -32.32 -50.64
C LEU A 557 5.54 -32.07 -52.08
N VAL A 558 4.91 -30.92 -52.35
CA VAL A 558 4.44 -30.57 -53.69
C VAL A 558 5.54 -29.83 -54.48
N LYS A 559 6.15 -30.51 -55.47
CA LYS A 559 7.25 -30.00 -56.33
C LYS A 559 7.12 -28.51 -56.68
N PRO A 560 8.15 -27.66 -56.45
CA PRO A 560 8.07 -26.22 -56.70
C PRO A 560 7.85 -25.92 -58.19
N VAL A 561 6.87 -25.06 -58.51
CA VAL A 561 6.69 -24.49 -59.85
C VAL A 561 7.17 -23.04 -59.76
N GLY A 562 7.91 -22.57 -60.77
CA GLY A 562 8.61 -21.29 -60.79
C GLY A 562 7.77 -20.14 -60.21
N ILE A 563 8.24 -19.58 -59.09
CA ILE A 563 7.65 -18.40 -58.48
C ILE A 563 8.16 -17.19 -59.28
N ASP A 564 7.24 -16.46 -59.89
CA ASP A 564 7.53 -15.21 -60.59
C ASP A 564 8.06 -14.16 -59.61
N ILE A 565 9.33 -13.79 -59.75
CA ILE A 565 10.06 -12.86 -58.88
C ILE A 565 9.36 -11.50 -58.76
N SER A 566 8.62 -11.07 -59.79
CA SER A 566 7.87 -9.81 -59.76
C SER A 566 6.73 -9.82 -58.73
N LYS A 567 6.19 -10.99 -58.38
CA LYS A 567 5.13 -11.16 -57.37
C LYS A 567 5.69 -11.15 -55.96
N ILE A 568 6.90 -11.68 -55.76
CA ILE A 568 7.61 -11.61 -54.47
C ILE A 568 7.82 -10.15 -54.06
N LYS A 569 8.23 -9.29 -55.01
CA LYS A 569 8.40 -7.84 -54.75
C LYS A 569 7.12 -7.17 -54.25
N ARG A 570 5.96 -7.49 -54.83
CA ARG A 570 4.67 -6.92 -54.39
C ARG A 570 4.29 -7.37 -52.97
N ILE A 571 4.62 -8.60 -52.60
CA ILE A 571 4.35 -9.15 -51.27
C ILE A 571 5.26 -8.50 -50.22
N ILE A 572 6.54 -8.27 -50.55
CA ILE A 572 7.47 -7.52 -49.67
C ILE A 572 6.95 -6.10 -49.43
N VAL A 573 6.48 -5.41 -50.48
CA VAL A 573 5.87 -4.07 -50.34
C VAL A 573 4.62 -4.12 -49.45
N ALA A 574 3.72 -5.09 -49.67
CA ALA A 574 2.53 -5.25 -48.83
C ALA A 574 2.86 -5.57 -47.36
N PHE A 575 3.89 -6.39 -47.11
CA PHE A 575 4.40 -6.67 -45.76
C PHE A 575 4.91 -5.40 -45.07
N VAL A 576 5.75 -4.62 -45.75
CA VAL A 576 6.32 -3.38 -45.17
C VAL A 576 5.21 -2.36 -44.85
N VAL A 577 4.24 -2.21 -45.75
CA VAL A 577 3.10 -1.31 -45.52
C VAL A 577 2.25 -1.79 -44.35
N LEU A 578 1.94 -3.08 -44.28
CA LEU A 578 1.17 -3.64 -43.18
C LEU A 578 1.93 -3.53 -41.84
N GLU A 579 3.24 -3.72 -41.85
CA GLU A 579 4.08 -3.57 -40.66
C GLU A 579 4.08 -2.15 -40.12
N ILE A 580 4.19 -1.15 -40.99
CA ILE A 580 4.11 0.26 -40.59
C ILE A 580 2.74 0.56 -39.97
N ILE A 581 1.66 0.04 -40.55
CA ILE A 581 0.29 0.24 -40.04
C ILE A 581 0.12 -0.45 -38.68
N LEU A 582 0.57 -1.69 -38.53
CA LEU A 582 0.47 -2.44 -37.28
C LEU A 582 1.37 -1.87 -36.20
N LEU A 583 2.58 -1.40 -36.51
CA LEU A 583 3.46 -0.70 -35.58
C LEU A 583 2.86 0.62 -35.12
N PHE A 584 2.23 1.39 -36.01
CA PHE A 584 1.53 2.61 -35.63
C PHE A 584 0.34 2.30 -34.70
N GLY A 585 -0.47 1.30 -35.05
CA GLY A 585 -1.57 0.84 -34.20
C GLY A 585 -1.10 0.33 -32.84
N ALA A 586 -0.03 -0.47 -32.79
CA ALA A 586 0.56 -0.99 -31.56
C ALA A 586 1.18 0.13 -30.71
N TRP A 587 1.79 1.14 -31.33
CA TRP A 587 2.33 2.31 -30.64
C TRP A 587 1.24 3.15 -29.95
N LEU A 588 0.03 3.23 -30.53
CA LEU A 588 -1.13 3.88 -29.92
C LEU A 588 -1.63 3.16 -28.66
N VAL A 589 -1.41 1.84 -28.56
CA VAL A 589 -1.79 1.01 -27.40
C VAL A 589 -0.56 0.42 -26.70
N ARG A 590 0.59 1.11 -26.76
CA ARG A 590 1.89 0.60 -26.28
C ARG A 590 1.90 0.18 -24.81
N GLU A 591 1.02 0.77 -24.00
CA GLU A 591 0.84 0.45 -22.58
C GLU A 591 0.27 -0.95 -22.33
N GLN A 592 -0.24 -1.63 -23.37
CA GLN A 592 -0.74 -3.01 -23.29
C GLN A 592 0.35 -4.07 -23.49
N PHE A 593 1.57 -3.67 -23.87
CA PHE A 593 2.71 -4.58 -24.09
C PHE A 593 3.68 -4.50 -22.92
N THR A 594 4.32 -5.62 -22.56
CA THR A 594 5.27 -5.65 -21.43
C THR A 594 6.63 -5.04 -21.81
N SER A 595 6.95 -4.99 -23.11
CA SER A 595 8.17 -4.34 -23.62
C SER A 595 8.04 -3.90 -25.08
N ALA A 596 8.88 -2.95 -25.51
CA ALA A 596 8.98 -2.54 -26.91
C ALA A 596 9.43 -3.67 -27.85
N GLY A 597 10.27 -4.59 -27.34
CA GLY A 597 10.70 -5.77 -28.09
C GLY A 597 9.55 -6.74 -28.36
N GLU A 598 8.68 -6.95 -27.38
CA GLU A 598 7.45 -7.76 -27.52
C GLU A 598 6.49 -7.15 -28.55
N MET A 599 6.28 -5.83 -28.48
CA MET A 599 5.44 -5.07 -29.41
C MET A 599 5.93 -5.24 -30.85
N PHE A 600 7.22 -5.02 -31.09
CA PHE A 600 7.83 -5.15 -32.43
C PHE A 600 7.75 -6.59 -32.94
N LEU A 601 8.04 -7.57 -32.08
CA LEU A 601 7.98 -8.98 -32.43
C LEU A 601 6.55 -9.36 -32.84
N LEU A 602 5.55 -8.96 -32.06
CA LEU A 602 4.14 -9.20 -32.36
C LEU A 602 3.74 -8.64 -33.72
N THR A 603 3.95 -7.33 -33.97
CA THR A 603 3.55 -6.69 -35.23
C THR A 603 4.22 -7.35 -36.42
N THR A 604 5.53 -7.62 -36.33
CA THR A 604 6.29 -8.30 -37.38
C THR A 604 5.75 -9.70 -37.66
N PHE A 605 5.37 -10.46 -36.63
CA PHE A 605 4.74 -11.78 -36.81
C PHE A 605 3.37 -11.67 -37.49
N PHE A 606 2.51 -10.71 -37.10
CA PHE A 606 1.21 -10.48 -37.73
C PHE A 606 1.34 -10.08 -39.21
N SER A 607 2.25 -9.17 -39.53
CA SER A 607 2.53 -8.74 -40.90
C SER A 607 3.10 -9.88 -41.75
N ALA A 608 4.03 -10.65 -41.18
CA ALA A 608 4.67 -11.76 -41.88
C ALA A 608 3.67 -12.89 -42.16
N ALA A 609 2.80 -13.20 -41.19
CA ALA A 609 1.76 -14.20 -41.34
C ALA A 609 0.81 -13.85 -42.50
N ALA A 610 0.42 -12.58 -42.65
CA ALA A 610 -0.42 -12.13 -43.76
C ALA A 610 0.28 -12.23 -45.13
N GLY A 611 1.57 -11.86 -45.20
CA GLY A 611 2.37 -11.96 -46.41
C GLY A 611 2.61 -13.41 -46.86
N ILE A 612 2.97 -14.29 -45.92
CA ILE A 612 3.22 -15.72 -46.15
C ILE A 612 1.91 -16.43 -46.51
N SER A 613 0.81 -16.12 -45.82
CA SER A 613 -0.54 -16.62 -46.11
C SER A 613 -0.97 -16.36 -47.56
N SER A 614 -0.77 -15.14 -48.06
CA SER A 614 -1.06 -14.76 -49.44
C SER A 614 -0.23 -15.58 -50.45
N LEU A 615 1.04 -15.83 -50.14
CA LEU A 615 1.96 -16.59 -50.99
C LEU A 615 1.59 -18.09 -51.03
N ILE A 616 1.24 -18.67 -49.88
CA ILE A 616 0.75 -20.06 -49.77
C ILE A 616 -0.59 -20.20 -50.50
N SER A 617 -1.54 -19.27 -50.31
CA SER A 617 -2.85 -19.24 -50.97
C SER A 617 -2.72 -19.35 -52.50
N ILE A 618 -1.90 -18.48 -53.10
CA ILE A 618 -1.71 -18.41 -54.55
C ILE A 618 -1.03 -19.67 -55.09
N THR A 619 -0.06 -20.20 -54.35
CA THR A 619 0.75 -21.35 -54.76
C THR A 619 -0.03 -22.66 -54.63
N PHE A 620 -0.80 -22.80 -53.54
CA PHE A 620 -1.60 -23.98 -53.23
C PHE A 620 -2.81 -24.10 -54.16
N GLY A 621 -3.60 -23.04 -54.33
CA GLY A 621 -4.79 -23.05 -55.19
C GLY A 621 -4.47 -23.49 -56.62
N LYS A 622 -3.42 -22.91 -57.21
CA LYS A 622 -3.00 -23.25 -58.58
C LYS A 622 -2.46 -24.66 -58.76
N LYS A 623 -1.88 -25.27 -57.71
CA LYS A 623 -1.26 -26.60 -57.76
C LYS A 623 -2.23 -27.74 -57.50
N VAL A 624 -3.18 -27.56 -56.58
CA VAL A 624 -4.12 -28.62 -56.18
C VAL A 624 -5.31 -28.72 -57.13
N PHE A 625 -5.73 -27.60 -57.73
CA PHE A 625 -6.95 -27.53 -58.55
C PHE A 625 -6.66 -27.09 -59.99
N VAL A 626 -5.70 -27.78 -60.64
CA VAL A 626 -5.15 -27.46 -61.98
C VAL A 626 -6.22 -27.37 -63.09
N LYS A 627 -7.38 -28.03 -62.92
CA LYS A 627 -8.46 -28.11 -63.92
C LYS A 627 -9.80 -27.51 -63.45
N ALA A 628 -9.84 -26.82 -62.31
CA ALA A 628 -11.08 -26.18 -61.84
C ALA A 628 -11.21 -24.76 -62.41
N ASP A 629 -12.46 -24.29 -62.60
CA ASP A 629 -12.75 -22.91 -62.98
C ASP A 629 -12.00 -21.93 -62.06
N SER A 630 -11.54 -20.81 -62.61
CA SER A 630 -10.60 -19.86 -61.97
C SER A 630 -11.02 -19.37 -60.57
N VAL A 631 -12.29 -19.50 -60.23
CA VAL A 631 -12.88 -19.11 -58.95
C VAL A 631 -12.56 -20.12 -57.83
N LEU A 632 -12.68 -21.43 -58.07
CA LEU A 632 -12.55 -22.45 -57.02
C LEU A 632 -11.11 -22.53 -56.41
N PRO A 633 -10.03 -22.54 -57.22
CA PRO A 633 -8.65 -22.46 -56.72
C PRO A 633 -8.38 -21.22 -55.86
N ALA A 634 -8.95 -20.07 -56.25
CA ALA A 634 -8.75 -18.80 -55.54
C ALA A 634 -9.47 -18.78 -54.19
N VAL A 635 -10.69 -19.32 -54.13
CA VAL A 635 -11.46 -19.45 -52.89
C VAL A 635 -10.75 -20.38 -51.90
N ILE A 636 -10.27 -21.54 -52.36
CA ILE A 636 -9.58 -22.52 -51.50
C ILE A 636 -8.22 -21.99 -51.03
N GLY A 637 -7.48 -21.31 -51.91
CA GLY A 637 -6.26 -20.60 -51.53
C GLY A 637 -6.51 -19.59 -50.42
N ASN A 638 -7.50 -18.71 -50.59
CA ASN A 638 -7.83 -17.66 -49.62
C ASN A 638 -8.29 -18.24 -48.27
N MET A 639 -9.07 -19.32 -48.28
CA MET A 639 -9.44 -20.03 -47.04
C MET A 639 -8.22 -20.61 -46.32
N THR A 640 -7.32 -21.27 -47.06
CA THR A 640 -6.09 -21.86 -46.50
C THR A 640 -5.18 -20.78 -45.92
N GLY A 641 -5.07 -19.64 -46.61
CA GLY A 641 -4.37 -18.46 -46.13
C GLY A 641 -4.99 -17.87 -44.86
N MET A 642 -6.32 -17.74 -44.79
CA MET A 642 -7.00 -17.26 -43.59
C MET A 642 -6.80 -18.21 -42.40
N ILE A 643 -6.85 -19.52 -42.62
CA ILE A 643 -6.59 -20.53 -41.59
C ILE A 643 -5.14 -20.40 -41.07
N PHE A 644 -4.16 -20.24 -41.96
CA PHE A 644 -2.76 -20.02 -41.58
C PHE A 644 -2.59 -18.73 -40.76
N LEU A 645 -3.23 -17.64 -41.19
CA LEU A 645 -3.20 -16.36 -40.48
C LEU A 645 -3.79 -16.50 -39.07
N VAL A 646 -5.03 -16.98 -38.94
CA VAL A 646 -5.70 -17.17 -37.63
C VAL A 646 -4.89 -18.07 -36.69
N THR A 647 -4.29 -19.13 -37.24
CA THR A 647 -3.42 -20.06 -36.52
C THR A 647 -2.17 -19.37 -35.98
N ALA A 648 -1.47 -18.60 -36.83
CA ALA A 648 -0.28 -17.87 -36.45
C ALA A 648 -0.60 -16.78 -35.41
N ILE A 649 -1.72 -16.06 -35.58
CA ILE A 649 -2.23 -15.06 -34.63
C ILE A 649 -2.47 -15.70 -33.26
N TYR A 650 -3.17 -16.83 -33.22
CA TYR A 650 -3.46 -17.53 -31.98
C TYR A 650 -2.19 -17.94 -31.24
N LEU A 651 -1.25 -18.59 -31.93
CA LEU A 651 0.03 -19.04 -31.34
C LEU A 651 0.87 -17.88 -30.83
N THR A 652 0.83 -16.77 -31.55
CA THR A 652 1.51 -15.54 -31.19
C THR A 652 0.93 -14.96 -29.89
N ILE A 653 -0.40 -14.85 -29.78
CA ILE A 653 -1.04 -14.40 -28.53
C ILE A 653 -0.79 -15.41 -27.41
N TYR A 654 -0.85 -16.71 -27.69
CA TYR A 654 -0.63 -17.78 -26.71
C TYR A 654 0.73 -17.71 -26.02
N HIS A 655 1.81 -17.50 -26.79
CA HIS A 655 3.17 -17.46 -26.25
C HIS A 655 3.57 -16.10 -25.69
N VAL A 656 2.93 -15.03 -26.16
CA VAL A 656 3.33 -13.66 -25.80
C VAL A 656 2.45 -13.09 -24.67
N ASN A 657 1.18 -13.45 -24.59
CA ASN A 657 0.25 -12.86 -23.63
C ASN A 657 -0.65 -13.91 -22.95
N VAL A 658 -0.33 -14.22 -21.68
CA VAL A 658 -1.11 -15.16 -20.85
C VAL A 658 -2.54 -14.66 -20.58
N HIS A 659 -2.79 -13.33 -20.64
CA HIS A 659 -4.02 -12.70 -20.17
C HIS A 659 -5.09 -12.35 -21.24
N TYR A 660 -4.77 -12.35 -22.54
CA TYR A 660 -5.67 -11.79 -23.58
C TYR A 660 -6.45 -12.80 -24.42
N LEU A 661 -6.20 -14.11 -24.26
CA LEU A 661 -6.95 -15.15 -24.98
C LEU A 661 -8.30 -15.45 -24.30
N ILE A 662 -9.16 -14.43 -24.28
CA ILE A 662 -10.59 -14.54 -23.95
C ILE A 662 -11.36 -14.26 -25.24
N VAL A 663 -11.40 -15.23 -26.15
CA VAL A 663 -12.35 -15.20 -27.26
C VAL A 663 -13.43 -16.24 -26.97
N VAL A 664 -14.53 -15.71 -26.42
CA VAL A 664 -15.93 -16.18 -26.39
C VAL A 664 -16.15 -17.68 -26.21
N GLY A 665 -16.69 -18.04 -25.04
CA GLY A 665 -17.51 -19.22 -24.83
C GLY A 665 -18.87 -18.76 -24.34
#